data_AF-A0A7R9MCY2-F1
#
_entry.id   AF-A0A7R9MCY2-F1
#
_cell.length_a   1.000
_cell.length_b   1.000
_cell.length_c   1.000
_cell.angle_alpha   90.00
_cell.angle_beta   90.00
_cell.angle_gamma   90.00
#
_symmetry.space_group_name_H-M   'P 1'
#
loop_
_entity.id
_entity.type
_entity.pdbx_description
1 polymer ?
#
loop_
_entity_poly.entity_id
_entity_poly.type
_entity_poly.pdbx_seq_one_letter_code
_entity_poly.pdbx_strand_id
1 'polypeptide(L)'
;MDAGSKAEAFLGGLPCNVTRRTVNFAECITSARHMPGEEKVRVKFDNGLRFFDYYNYLYVDDPRIDTVESGSGGNRGEARGIPAGGITISVKGDKLNIIQKPQMYVEVDGEPFVSNCTTISAVEMKCESPYVPIEKLDFDADREFVELDFGFIMDDVKSVKGLSTRKLNPFAKFRMYRNPVYHPFNEDNSVKYYRSEYLTINGKNLDGASQESDVTVWIGTSTCNVTSLSRLQLTCRPPSTPPESGKDSESIPEVIVGIGGRLNFTIGKLSYEQNTHPGEPLHKHFLIVVVIGICILFFIVVFILILYRRKSSESSRVLKTMQEQMDVLELRVASECKEAFAELQTEMTDLTSDLTVGGIPFLDYRMYTMKVLFPNSEDHPVLRDMQMDPSKRLFIEKGLRYFGQLVMNKTFLLLFIRTLESNRYFSMRDRVNVASLIMVTLQGKMEYCTDILKTLLADLIEKCIEGKSHPKLLLRRTESVAEKMLSSWFTFLLYKFLKECAGDPLFLLYRAIKQQVDKGPVDCVTSEARYSLSEEKLIRQQIEYKTITVYVSMSPQTAYMSGLDQLLQADSMETPVKVLDCDTISQIKEKSLDTIYRSISYSQRPLKEDLDLEWRTGQSGRLILSDEDQTTKQEGEWKRMNTLAHYKCSDGASLTLVPKQSSMYNISILSEKMEKSHKYETLNFGFNKASSPPMSRATSPLNHDLENGYKYWHLVKHHDNDHSKDGDRGNKMVSEIYLTRLLATKGTLQKFVDDLFETIFSTAHRGQALPLAIKYMFDFLDDQALNHGITDSEVVHTWKSNSLPLRFWVNLIKNPNFVFDINKSNIVDSCLSVVAQTFMDACSTSDHRLGKDSPSSKLLYAKDIPIYKDWVERYYLDIQHMPAISDQDMNAMLAEESRQHAHEYNTNVALHELYSYAVKYNDQLMQTLEEDEFSRKNKLSWKLEQVHQIMTGESDP
;
A
#
# COMPACT_ATOMS: atom_id res chain seq x y z
N MET A 1 66.95 17.74 13.38
CA MET A 1 66.12 17.52 14.59
C MET A 1 66.89 16.76 15.68
N ASP A 2 68.20 16.56 15.50
CA ASP A 2 69.12 15.86 16.41
C ASP A 2 70.10 16.81 17.13
N ALA A 3 69.94 18.13 16.97
CA ALA A 3 70.73 19.12 17.69
C ALA A 3 70.42 19.10 19.19
N GLY A 4 71.45 19.14 20.03
CA GLY A 4 71.32 19.18 21.49
C GLY A 4 71.16 17.82 22.16
N SER A 5 71.41 17.78 23.48
CA SER A 5 71.38 16.56 24.29
C SER A 5 69.97 16.07 24.61
N LYS A 6 69.02 17.00 24.78
CA LYS A 6 67.60 16.71 25.05
C LYS A 6 66.71 17.51 24.11
N ALA A 7 65.66 16.88 23.57
CA ALA A 7 64.59 17.58 22.87
C ALA A 7 63.24 17.27 23.52
N GLU A 8 62.49 18.32 23.84
CA GLU A 8 61.13 18.25 24.37
C GLU A 8 60.19 18.93 23.39
N ALA A 9 59.22 18.19 22.86
CA ALA A 9 58.21 18.73 21.95
C ALA A 9 56.94 19.09 22.73
N PHE A 10 56.27 20.16 22.32
CA PHE A 10 55.00 20.61 22.88
C PHE A 10 54.06 21.08 21.76
N LEU A 11 52.77 20.83 21.96
CA LEU A 11 51.68 21.33 21.14
C LEU A 11 50.94 22.39 21.97
N GLY A 12 51.22 23.67 21.69
CA GLY A 12 50.79 24.76 22.55
C GLY A 12 51.32 24.61 23.97
N GLY A 13 50.41 24.33 24.91
CA GLY A 13 50.73 24.05 26.32
C GLY A 13 51.00 22.58 26.66
N LEU A 14 50.64 21.63 25.80
CA LEU A 14 50.64 20.20 26.10
C LEU A 14 51.95 19.51 25.69
N PRO A 15 52.50 18.61 26.51
CA PRO A 15 53.73 17.88 26.16
C PRO A 15 53.46 16.83 25.06
N CYS A 16 54.41 16.68 24.14
CA CYS A 16 54.47 15.60 23.15
C CYS A 16 55.71 14.74 23.44
N ASN A 17 55.50 13.48 23.82
CA ASN A 17 56.56 12.59 24.25
C ASN A 17 57.35 12.08 23.04
N VAL A 18 58.58 12.55 22.87
CA VAL A 18 59.42 12.24 21.69
C VAL A 18 59.92 10.80 21.76
N THR A 19 59.47 9.96 20.84
CA THR A 19 59.80 8.52 20.76
C THR A 19 61.03 8.26 19.90
N ARG A 20 61.21 9.03 18.83
CA ARG A 20 62.33 8.85 17.89
C ARG A 20 62.78 10.19 17.34
N ARG A 21 64.10 10.36 17.17
CA ARG A 21 64.70 11.54 16.53
C ARG A 21 65.69 11.12 15.46
N THR A 22 65.68 11.84 14.34
CA THR A 22 66.68 11.74 13.29
C THR A 22 67.19 13.15 12.93
N VAL A 23 68.14 13.22 12.00
CA VAL A 23 68.63 14.51 11.47
C VAL A 23 67.49 15.33 10.86
N ASN A 24 66.50 14.68 10.25
CA ASN A 24 65.46 15.35 9.46
C ASN A 24 64.09 15.47 10.15
N PHE A 25 63.72 14.53 11.04
CA PHE A 25 62.40 14.55 11.69
C PHE A 25 62.46 14.02 13.14
N ALA A 26 61.45 14.35 13.93
CA ALA A 26 61.22 13.78 15.26
C ALA A 26 59.78 13.24 15.33
N GLU A 27 59.63 12.01 15.81
CA GLU A 27 58.34 11.38 16.10
C GLU A 27 58.02 11.58 17.58
N CYS A 28 56.79 11.98 17.89
CA CYS A 28 56.34 12.14 19.26
C CYS A 28 54.87 11.73 19.43
N ILE A 29 54.52 11.22 20.61
CA ILE A 29 53.16 10.86 20.99
C ILE A 29 52.54 12.05 21.72
N THR A 30 51.44 12.56 21.19
CA THR A 30 50.75 13.75 21.70
C THR A 30 49.95 13.41 22.97
N SER A 31 49.76 14.40 23.85
CA SER A 31 48.90 14.23 25.03
C SER A 31 47.43 14.49 24.68
N ALA A 32 46.51 13.85 25.40
CA ALA A 32 45.06 14.04 25.25
C ALA A 32 44.63 15.47 25.64
N ARG A 33 43.56 15.97 25.00
CA ARG A 33 42.99 17.30 25.21
C ARG A 33 41.46 17.21 25.32
N HIS A 34 40.85 18.06 26.15
CA HIS A 34 39.40 18.05 26.39
C HIS A 34 38.56 18.78 25.33
N MET A 35 39.15 19.69 24.54
CA MET A 35 38.43 20.45 23.52
C MET A 35 39.21 20.43 22.19
N PRO A 36 38.52 20.34 21.04
CA PRO A 36 39.14 20.45 19.75
C PRO A 36 39.70 21.86 19.52
N GLY A 37 40.72 21.96 18.67
CA GLY A 37 41.32 23.25 18.33
C GLY A 37 42.75 23.14 17.83
N GLU A 38 43.19 24.18 17.14
CA GLU A 38 44.54 24.27 16.60
C GLU A 38 45.55 24.69 17.67
N GLU A 39 46.71 24.04 17.65
CA GLU A 39 47.84 24.37 18.51
C GLU A 39 49.12 24.51 17.71
N LYS A 40 49.94 25.49 18.06
CA LYS A 40 51.25 25.68 17.44
C LYS A 40 52.24 24.64 17.96
N VAL A 41 53.03 24.07 17.05
CA VAL A 41 54.10 23.13 17.42
C VAL A 41 55.32 23.93 17.91
N ARG A 42 55.82 23.59 19.09
CA ARG A 42 57.10 24.12 19.60
C ARG A 42 57.99 22.98 20.07
N VAL A 43 59.29 23.09 19.77
CA VAL A 43 60.29 22.13 20.21
C VAL A 43 61.40 22.86 20.95
N LYS A 44 61.72 22.36 22.14
CA LYS A 44 62.80 22.87 22.99
C LYS A 44 63.99 21.93 22.86
N PHE A 45 65.10 22.44 22.34
CA PHE A 45 66.38 21.75 22.25
C PHE A 45 67.30 22.28 23.35
N ASP A 46 67.58 21.46 24.37
CA ASP A 46 68.25 21.86 25.61
C ASP A 46 67.60 23.11 26.25
N ASN A 47 68.20 24.30 26.10
CA ASN A 47 67.66 25.58 26.57
C ASN A 47 67.09 26.48 25.46
N GLY A 48 67.25 26.09 24.18
CA GLY A 48 66.77 26.85 23.03
C GLY A 48 65.34 26.45 22.64
N LEU A 49 64.45 27.43 22.52
CA LEU A 49 63.06 27.19 22.10
C LEU A 49 62.88 27.57 20.62
N ARG A 50 62.20 26.72 19.86
CA ARG A 50 61.85 26.93 18.46
C ARG A 50 60.34 26.78 18.27
N PHE A 51 59.73 27.78 17.66
CA PHE A 51 58.35 27.77 17.23
C PHE A 51 58.29 27.46 15.74
N PHE A 52 57.36 26.61 15.35
CA PHE A 52 57.08 26.30 13.96
C PHE A 52 55.81 27.05 13.54
N ASP A 53 55.94 28.34 13.25
CA ASP A 53 54.79 29.24 13.02
C ASP A 53 53.92 28.87 11.79
N TYR A 54 54.44 28.06 10.87
CA TYR A 54 53.74 27.60 9.67
C TYR A 54 53.02 26.26 9.86
N TYR A 55 53.18 25.59 11.01
CA TYR A 55 52.62 24.27 11.26
C TYR A 55 51.72 24.29 12.50
N ASN A 56 50.41 24.16 12.28
CA ASN A 56 49.42 23.97 13.32
C ASN A 56 49.03 22.50 13.39
N TYR A 57 48.95 21.96 14.60
CA TYR A 57 48.37 20.65 14.86
C TYR A 57 46.91 20.84 15.30
N LEU A 58 45.98 20.16 14.63
CA LEU A 58 44.56 20.24 14.94
C LEU A 58 44.15 19.07 15.83
N TYR A 59 43.74 19.37 17.07
CA TYR A 59 43.01 18.42 17.89
C TYR A 59 41.57 18.33 17.41
N VAL A 60 41.11 17.11 17.14
CA VAL A 60 39.75 16.77 16.69
C VAL A 60 39.12 15.78 17.66
N ASP A 61 37.80 15.61 17.61
CA ASP A 61 37.12 14.63 18.46
C ASP A 61 37.46 13.18 18.06
N ASP A 62 37.35 12.28 19.04
CA ASP A 62 37.58 10.84 18.89
C ASP A 62 36.74 10.20 17.77
N PRO A 63 37.25 9.14 17.12
CA PRO A 63 36.50 8.42 16.09
C PRO A 63 35.30 7.71 16.72
N ARG A 64 34.21 7.63 15.94
CA ARG A 64 32.99 6.92 16.33
C ARG A 64 32.71 5.79 15.36
N ILE A 65 32.27 4.65 15.89
CA ILE A 65 31.85 3.49 15.10
C ILE A 65 30.34 3.39 15.20
N ASP A 66 29.68 3.31 14.06
CA ASP A 66 28.23 3.24 13.95
C ASP A 66 27.76 1.86 13.48
N THR A 67 28.45 1.26 12.49
CA THR A 67 28.12 -0.09 12.02
C THR A 67 29.37 -0.92 11.74
N VAL A 68 29.25 -2.23 11.98
CA VAL A 68 30.30 -3.23 11.71
C VAL A 68 29.60 -4.43 11.06
N GLU A 69 29.85 -4.65 9.77
CA GLU A 69 29.13 -5.65 8.98
C GLU A 69 30.08 -6.46 8.09
N SER A 70 29.86 -7.77 8.05
CA SER A 70 30.47 -8.65 7.05
C SER A 70 29.45 -8.90 5.93
N GLY A 71 29.58 -8.15 4.83
CA GLY A 71 28.96 -8.50 3.54
C GLY A 71 27.96 -7.59 2.86
N SER A 72 27.67 -7.90 1.60
CA SER A 72 26.70 -7.19 0.77
C SER A 72 25.30 -7.80 0.87
N GLY A 73 24.44 -7.16 1.67
CA GLY A 73 22.99 -7.14 1.50
C GLY A 73 22.24 -8.46 1.78
N GLY A 74 21.49 -8.50 2.88
CA GLY A 74 20.39 -9.47 3.01
C GLY A 74 19.93 -9.72 4.44
N ASN A 75 20.85 -9.80 5.39
CA ASN A 75 20.53 -9.98 6.81
C ASN A 75 21.27 -8.92 7.63
N ARG A 76 20.56 -8.26 8.55
CA ARG A 76 21.02 -7.12 9.39
C ARG A 76 22.51 -7.18 9.74
N GLY A 77 23.20 -6.05 9.57
CA GLY A 77 24.65 -5.87 9.67
C GLY A 77 25.27 -6.39 10.97
N GLU A 78 25.77 -7.62 10.91
CA GLU A 78 26.52 -8.29 11.96
C GLU A 78 27.93 -8.62 11.45
N ALA A 79 28.91 -8.59 12.35
CA ALA A 79 30.29 -8.96 12.06
C ALA A 79 30.45 -10.49 12.14
N ARG A 80 30.95 -11.09 11.05
CA ARG A 80 31.15 -12.54 10.91
C ARG A 80 32.59 -12.85 10.50
N GLY A 81 33.10 -13.99 10.97
CA GLY A 81 34.42 -14.49 10.62
C GLY A 81 34.56 -16.00 10.77
N ILE A 82 35.76 -16.50 10.46
CA ILE A 82 36.16 -17.90 10.61
C ILE A 82 37.43 -17.98 11.45
N PRO A 83 37.70 -19.09 12.16
CA PRO A 83 38.90 -19.29 12.98
C PRO A 83 40.21 -18.99 12.23
N ALA A 84 40.27 -19.33 10.94
CA ALA A 84 41.44 -19.07 10.11
C ALA A 84 41.73 -17.57 9.88
N GLY A 85 40.76 -16.68 10.13
CA GLY A 85 40.84 -15.24 9.90
C GLY A 85 40.80 -14.86 8.41
N GLY A 86 40.93 -13.56 8.13
CA GLY A 86 41.07 -13.03 6.77
C GLY A 86 39.77 -12.71 6.03
N ILE A 87 38.61 -12.83 6.68
CA ILE A 87 37.32 -12.40 6.10
C ILE A 87 37.23 -10.88 6.17
N THR A 88 36.78 -10.25 5.09
CA THR A 88 36.67 -8.79 5.00
C THR A 88 35.47 -8.29 5.80
N ILE A 89 35.72 -7.37 6.75
CA ILE A 89 34.71 -6.74 7.59
C ILE A 89 34.66 -5.25 7.24
N SER A 90 33.47 -4.76 6.88
CA SER A 90 33.23 -3.36 6.59
C SER A 90 32.82 -2.62 7.87
N VAL A 91 33.46 -1.48 8.13
CA VAL A 91 33.20 -0.67 9.32
C VAL A 91 32.89 0.75 8.89
N LYS A 92 31.72 1.25 9.29
CA LYS A 92 31.29 2.62 9.03
C LYS A 92 31.19 3.42 10.32
N GLY A 93 31.50 4.69 10.22
CA GLY A 93 31.57 5.57 11.37
C GLY A 93 31.90 7.00 10.97
N ASP A 94 32.49 7.74 11.90
CA ASP A 94 32.93 9.11 11.69
C ASP A 94 34.38 9.29 12.13
N LYS A 95 35.10 10.15 11.39
CA LYS A 95 36.51 10.53 11.61
C LYS A 95 37.47 9.33 11.69
N LEU A 96 37.22 8.24 10.97
CA LEU A 96 38.05 7.03 11.00
C LEU A 96 39.46 7.25 10.43
N ASN A 97 39.61 8.20 9.51
CA ASN A 97 40.88 8.54 8.84
C ASN A 97 41.89 9.27 9.75
N ILE A 98 41.52 9.65 10.97
CA ILE A 98 42.42 10.34 11.91
C ILE A 98 43.39 9.36 12.59
N ILE A 99 43.04 8.07 12.59
CA ILE A 99 43.80 7.01 13.26
C ILE A 99 44.81 6.41 12.29
N GLN A 100 46.09 6.40 12.68
CA GLN A 100 47.16 5.95 11.79
C GLN A 100 47.23 4.43 11.64
N LYS A 101 46.91 3.69 12.71
CA LYS A 101 47.00 2.23 12.77
C LYS A 101 45.78 1.63 13.48
N PRO A 102 44.59 1.67 12.85
CA PRO A 102 43.42 1.04 13.44
C PRO A 102 43.56 -0.48 13.42
N GLN A 103 43.21 -1.13 14.52
CA GLN A 103 43.16 -2.58 14.64
C GLN A 103 41.81 -3.03 15.20
N MET A 104 41.33 -4.17 14.75
CA MET A 104 40.17 -4.86 15.29
C MET A 104 40.66 -5.97 16.22
N TYR A 105 39.91 -6.26 17.28
CA TYR A 105 40.16 -7.44 18.10
C TYR A 105 38.87 -8.18 18.47
N VAL A 106 38.99 -9.50 18.62
CA VAL A 106 37.98 -10.37 19.24
C VAL A 106 38.55 -10.97 20.52
N GLU A 107 37.73 -11.13 21.55
CA GLU A 107 38.14 -11.61 22.85
C GLU A 107 37.65 -13.05 23.06
N VAL A 108 38.57 -13.96 23.39
CA VAL A 108 38.29 -15.37 23.68
C VAL A 108 38.96 -15.71 25.01
N ASP A 109 38.19 -16.16 26.00
CA ASP A 109 38.68 -16.47 27.36
C ASP A 109 39.50 -15.34 28.02
N GLY A 110 39.16 -14.08 27.72
CA GLY A 110 39.86 -12.90 28.24
C GLY A 110 41.15 -12.52 27.49
N GLU A 111 41.50 -13.24 26.41
CA GLU A 111 42.64 -12.90 25.54
C GLU A 111 42.17 -12.22 24.24
N PRO A 112 42.71 -11.03 23.89
CA PRO A 112 42.36 -10.34 22.64
C PRO A 112 43.20 -10.83 21.45
N PHE A 113 42.52 -11.31 20.41
CA PHE A 113 43.11 -11.66 19.11
C PHE A 113 42.93 -10.51 18.13
N VAL A 114 44.05 -9.95 17.64
CA VAL A 114 44.07 -8.70 16.87
C VAL A 114 44.26 -8.92 15.36
N SER A 115 43.71 -8.00 14.58
CA SER A 115 43.88 -7.90 13.14
C SER A 115 43.95 -6.44 12.69
N ASN A 116 44.63 -6.20 11.58
CA ASN A 116 44.82 -4.84 11.06
C ASN A 116 43.61 -4.37 10.26
N CYS A 117 43.35 -3.06 10.32
CA CYS A 117 42.34 -2.39 9.50
C CYS A 117 43.00 -1.40 8.54
N THR A 118 42.42 -1.27 7.36
CA THR A 118 42.79 -0.27 6.34
C THR A 118 41.69 0.78 6.25
N THR A 119 42.03 2.04 6.55
CA THR A 119 41.12 3.17 6.40
C THR A 119 40.95 3.55 4.93
N ILE A 120 39.70 3.60 4.45
CA ILE A 120 39.38 4.00 3.09
C ILE A 120 39.05 5.49 3.05
N SER A 121 38.26 5.96 4.02
CA SER A 121 37.84 7.36 4.13
C SER A 121 37.60 7.75 5.59
N ALA A 122 37.15 9.00 5.82
CA ALA A 122 36.72 9.44 7.15
C ALA A 122 35.51 8.65 7.68
N VAL A 123 34.72 8.01 6.80
CA VAL A 123 33.47 7.34 7.17
C VAL A 123 33.49 5.82 6.97
N GLU A 124 34.52 5.28 6.34
CA GLU A 124 34.61 3.86 6.00
C GLU A 124 36.03 3.32 6.19
N MET A 125 36.14 2.15 6.83
CA MET A 125 37.36 1.34 6.88
C MET A 125 37.03 -0.13 6.68
N LYS A 126 38.01 -0.91 6.20
CA LYS A 126 37.92 -2.36 6.07
C LYS A 126 38.90 -3.04 7.00
N CYS A 127 38.45 -4.07 7.70
CA CYS A 127 39.26 -4.87 8.61
C CYS A 127 39.25 -6.33 8.17
N GLU A 128 40.33 -7.05 8.42
CA GLU A 128 40.32 -8.51 8.28
C GLU A 128 39.89 -9.15 9.60
N SER A 129 39.11 -10.24 9.55
CA SER A 129 38.81 -11.00 10.75
C SER A 129 40.08 -11.60 11.37
N PRO A 130 40.26 -11.54 12.70
CA PRO A 130 41.44 -12.07 13.36
C PRO A 130 41.50 -13.59 13.32
N TYR A 131 42.73 -14.12 13.31
CA TYR A 131 42.99 -15.54 13.46
C TYR A 131 42.79 -15.97 14.91
N VAL A 132 41.95 -16.99 15.13
CA VAL A 132 41.68 -17.58 16.43
C VAL A 132 41.94 -19.09 16.35
N PRO A 133 42.81 -19.66 17.20
CA PRO A 133 43.05 -21.11 17.25
C PRO A 133 41.74 -21.87 17.50
N ILE A 134 41.49 -22.91 16.70
CA ILE A 134 40.21 -23.63 16.74
C ILE A 134 40.02 -24.38 18.06
N GLU A 135 41.12 -24.70 18.75
CA GLU A 135 41.12 -25.38 20.06
C GLU A 135 40.55 -24.52 21.19
N LYS A 136 40.51 -23.19 21.00
CA LYS A 136 39.94 -22.24 21.96
C LYS A 136 38.45 -21.96 21.70
N LEU A 137 37.86 -22.56 20.67
CA LEU A 137 36.47 -22.31 20.27
C LEU A 137 35.64 -23.58 20.47
N ASP A 138 34.67 -23.51 21.38
CA ASP A 138 33.76 -24.62 21.64
C ASP A 138 32.54 -24.57 20.71
N PHE A 139 32.60 -25.35 19.63
CA PHE A 139 31.49 -25.51 18.70
C PHE A 139 30.61 -26.71 19.10
N ASP A 140 29.58 -26.46 19.90
CA ASP A 140 28.55 -27.45 20.26
C ASP A 140 27.90 -28.10 19.02
N ALA A 141 27.40 -29.33 19.14
CA ALA A 141 26.86 -30.12 18.03
C ALA A 141 25.64 -29.46 17.36
N ASP A 142 24.86 -28.67 18.11
CA ASP A 142 23.67 -27.98 17.63
C ASP A 142 23.90 -26.50 17.27
N ARG A 143 25.11 -25.96 17.47
CA ARG A 143 25.44 -24.55 17.19
C ARG A 143 26.41 -24.39 16.02
N GLU A 144 26.01 -23.61 15.03
CA GLU A 144 26.78 -23.36 13.80
C GLU A 144 27.90 -22.30 13.96
N PHE A 145 27.82 -21.46 15.00
CA PHE A 145 28.78 -20.38 15.29
C PHE A 145 28.94 -20.15 16.81
N VAL A 146 30.05 -19.51 17.19
CA VAL A 146 30.36 -19.04 18.55
C VAL A 146 30.27 -17.51 18.60
N GLU A 147 29.66 -16.96 19.65
CA GLU A 147 29.56 -15.51 19.84
C GLU A 147 30.71 -14.99 20.69
N LEU A 148 31.45 -14.01 20.16
CA LEU A 148 32.63 -13.42 20.80
C LEU A 148 32.42 -11.92 21.01
N ASP A 149 33.00 -11.39 22.08
CA ASP A 149 33.04 -9.95 22.31
C ASP A 149 34.16 -9.33 21.47
N PHE A 150 33.91 -8.14 20.91
CA PHE A 150 34.87 -7.49 20.01
C PHE A 150 34.93 -5.98 20.22
N GLY A 151 35.99 -5.38 19.69
CA GLY A 151 36.16 -3.94 19.67
C GLY A 151 37.34 -3.53 18.79
N PHE A 152 37.75 -2.26 18.94
CA PHE A 152 38.84 -1.70 18.16
C PHE A 152 39.91 -1.07 19.04
N ILE A 153 41.14 -1.10 18.54
CA ILE A 153 42.29 -0.42 19.10
C ILE A 153 42.63 0.73 18.15
N MET A 154 42.34 1.95 18.61
CA MET A 154 42.52 3.19 17.86
C MET A 154 43.11 4.24 18.81
N ASP A 155 44.45 4.31 18.93
CA ASP A 155 45.16 5.33 19.73
C ASP A 155 44.63 5.51 21.17
N ASP A 156 44.27 4.40 21.83
CA ASP A 156 43.73 4.32 23.21
C ASP A 156 42.34 4.96 23.45
N VAL A 157 41.59 5.22 22.39
CA VAL A 157 40.19 5.68 22.47
C VAL A 157 39.32 4.63 23.16
N LYS A 158 38.80 4.97 24.36
CA LYS A 158 38.03 4.03 25.20
C LYS A 158 36.64 3.73 24.65
N SER A 159 36.05 4.66 23.90
CA SER A 159 34.69 4.50 23.36
C SER A 159 34.61 3.32 22.40
N VAL A 160 35.64 3.07 21.59
CA VAL A 160 35.65 2.02 20.57
C VAL A 160 36.09 0.64 21.09
N LYS A 161 36.48 0.54 22.38
CA LYS A 161 36.80 -0.73 23.06
C LYS A 161 35.52 -1.38 23.59
N GLY A 162 35.46 -2.72 23.57
CA GLY A 162 34.35 -3.49 24.13
C GLY A 162 32.98 -3.08 23.58
N LEU A 163 32.83 -3.04 22.25
CA LEU A 163 31.59 -2.58 21.60
C LEU A 163 30.38 -3.45 21.97
N SER A 164 30.61 -4.76 22.08
CA SER A 164 29.58 -5.75 22.44
C SER A 164 29.21 -5.73 23.92
N THR A 165 30.08 -5.19 24.78
CA THR A 165 29.91 -5.17 26.26
C THR A 165 29.47 -3.80 26.79
N ARG A 166 29.12 -2.86 25.90
CA ARG A 166 28.63 -1.52 26.27
C ARG A 166 27.32 -1.61 27.05
N LYS A 167 27.18 -0.78 28.10
CA LYS A 167 25.95 -0.69 28.91
C LYS A 167 24.77 -0.03 28.18
N LEU A 168 25.06 0.85 27.23
CA LEU A 168 24.08 1.58 26.42
C LEU A 168 24.28 1.18 24.96
N ASN A 169 23.22 0.69 24.30
CA ASN A 169 23.21 0.29 22.89
C ASN A 169 24.40 -0.63 22.50
N PRO A 170 24.47 -1.86 23.05
CA PRO A 170 25.53 -2.80 22.71
C PRO A 170 25.48 -3.22 21.24
N PHE A 171 26.64 -3.38 20.62
CA PHE A 171 26.74 -3.98 19.29
C PHE A 171 26.45 -5.49 19.39
N ALA A 172 25.86 -6.07 18.34
CA ALA A 172 25.70 -7.51 18.23
C ALA A 172 27.07 -8.20 18.36
N LYS A 173 27.15 -9.33 19.06
CA LYS A 173 28.41 -10.06 19.24
C LYS A 173 28.99 -10.53 17.90
N PHE A 174 30.30 -10.68 17.84
CA PHE A 174 31.00 -11.20 16.67
C PHE A 174 30.70 -12.69 16.51
N ARG A 175 30.18 -13.09 15.35
CA ARG A 175 29.85 -14.51 15.09
C ARG A 175 31.01 -15.21 14.40
N MET A 176 31.65 -16.13 15.11
CA MET A 176 32.72 -16.96 14.60
C MET A 176 32.14 -18.30 14.09
N TYR A 177 32.12 -18.50 12.77
CA TYR A 177 31.63 -19.72 12.12
C TYR A 177 32.74 -20.74 11.95
N ARG A 178 32.39 -22.03 11.89
CA ARG A 178 33.36 -23.08 11.57
C ARG A 178 34.02 -22.84 10.21
N ASN A 179 35.30 -23.19 10.08
CA ASN A 179 36.02 -23.09 8.81
C ASN A 179 35.26 -23.85 7.70
N PRO A 180 35.12 -23.27 6.48
CA PRO A 180 34.49 -23.93 5.35
C PRO A 180 35.30 -25.16 4.93
N VAL A 181 34.61 -26.18 4.42
CA VAL A 181 35.24 -27.41 3.91
C VAL A 181 34.88 -27.57 2.44
N TYR A 182 35.88 -27.67 1.57
CA TYR A 182 35.68 -27.97 0.15
C TYR A 182 35.99 -29.44 -0.13
N HIS A 183 35.13 -30.10 -0.88
CA HIS A 183 35.31 -31.50 -1.26
C HIS A 183 36.05 -31.59 -2.61
N PRO A 184 36.96 -32.56 -2.77
CA PRO A 184 37.61 -32.81 -4.05
C PRO A 184 36.61 -33.29 -5.11
N PHE A 185 37.01 -33.27 -6.38
CA PHE A 185 36.15 -33.77 -7.46
C PHE A 185 35.83 -35.27 -7.28
N ASN A 186 34.56 -35.63 -7.50
CA ASN A 186 34.04 -36.99 -7.30
C ASN A 186 34.44 -37.99 -8.41
N GLU A 187 35.09 -37.53 -9.49
CA GLU A 187 35.53 -38.38 -10.61
C GLU A 187 36.85 -39.14 -10.30
N ASP A 188 37.07 -40.29 -10.95
CA ASP A 188 38.29 -41.10 -10.78
C ASP A 188 39.56 -40.26 -11.03
N ASN A 189 40.55 -40.36 -10.15
CA ASN A 189 41.77 -39.53 -10.10
C ASN A 189 41.58 -38.01 -9.83
N SER A 190 40.39 -37.56 -9.40
CA SER A 190 40.09 -36.13 -9.16
C SER A 190 40.32 -35.25 -10.40
N VAL A 191 40.15 -35.82 -11.60
CA VAL A 191 40.23 -35.10 -12.88
C VAL A 191 38.81 -34.85 -13.39
N LYS A 192 38.40 -33.57 -13.41
CA LYS A 192 37.10 -33.17 -13.94
C LYS A 192 37.22 -32.76 -15.40
N TYR A 193 36.42 -33.36 -16.28
CA TYR A 193 36.37 -33.03 -17.70
C TYR A 193 35.45 -31.83 -17.93
N TYR A 194 36.02 -30.72 -18.39
CA TYR A 194 35.28 -29.47 -18.59
C TYR A 194 34.41 -29.55 -19.86
N ARG A 195 33.10 -29.79 -19.69
CA ARG A 195 32.09 -29.86 -20.78
C ARG A 195 30.99 -28.78 -20.70
N SER A 196 30.96 -27.98 -19.64
CA SER A 196 29.89 -27.01 -19.35
C SER A 196 30.45 -25.60 -19.20
N GLU A 197 29.62 -24.56 -19.39
CA GLU A 197 30.07 -23.15 -19.28
C GLU A 197 30.55 -22.76 -17.87
N TYR A 198 30.12 -23.50 -16.84
CA TYR A 198 30.40 -23.22 -15.42
C TYR A 198 31.03 -24.42 -14.71
N LEU A 199 31.96 -24.16 -13.78
CA LEU A 199 32.59 -25.13 -12.90
C LEU A 199 31.95 -25.05 -11.50
N THR A 200 31.34 -26.16 -11.06
CA THR A 200 30.77 -26.30 -9.72
C THR A 200 31.71 -27.11 -8.82
N ILE A 201 31.99 -26.57 -7.64
CA ILE A 201 32.80 -27.16 -6.56
C ILE A 201 31.88 -27.34 -5.35
N ASN A 202 31.80 -28.57 -4.83
CA ASN A 202 30.97 -28.90 -3.67
C ASN A 202 31.75 -28.67 -2.37
N GLY A 203 31.03 -28.36 -1.30
CA GLY A 203 31.59 -28.22 0.03
C GLY A 203 30.53 -28.15 1.11
N LYS A 204 30.92 -27.70 2.30
CA LYS A 204 30.06 -27.52 3.47
C LYS A 204 30.42 -26.22 4.18
N ASN A 205 29.39 -25.46 4.55
CA ASN A 205 29.48 -24.19 5.26
C ASN A 205 30.24 -23.09 4.48
N LEU A 206 30.06 -23.04 3.15
CA LEU A 206 30.84 -22.14 2.29
C LEU A 206 30.42 -20.67 2.41
N ASP A 207 29.13 -20.40 2.62
CA ASP A 207 28.54 -19.06 2.77
C ASP A 207 28.32 -18.63 4.24
N GLY A 208 28.81 -19.41 5.22
CA GLY A 208 28.56 -19.16 6.64
C GLY A 208 29.09 -17.79 7.10
N ALA A 209 30.34 -17.50 6.77
CA ALA A 209 30.97 -16.19 7.02
C ALA A 209 31.66 -15.58 5.79
N SER A 210 31.88 -16.35 4.72
CA SER A 210 32.59 -15.91 3.52
C SER A 210 31.61 -15.48 2.43
N GLN A 211 32.00 -14.53 1.59
CA GLN A 211 31.25 -14.14 0.39
C GLN A 211 32.04 -14.37 -0.89
N GLU A 212 31.38 -14.16 -2.03
CA GLU A 212 31.99 -14.26 -3.36
C GLU A 212 33.27 -13.43 -3.49
N SER A 213 33.33 -12.25 -2.86
CA SER A 213 34.52 -11.39 -2.85
C SER A 213 35.69 -11.92 -1.99
N ASP A 214 35.41 -12.78 -1.00
CA ASP A 214 36.41 -13.32 -0.09
C ASP A 214 37.02 -14.65 -0.61
N VAL A 215 36.47 -15.22 -1.69
CA VAL A 215 36.90 -16.50 -2.26
C VAL A 215 37.54 -16.29 -3.63
N THR A 216 38.78 -16.74 -3.79
CA THR A 216 39.52 -16.72 -5.05
C THR A 216 39.80 -18.16 -5.50
N VAL A 217 39.34 -18.53 -6.69
CA VAL A 217 39.59 -19.85 -7.26
C VAL A 217 40.68 -19.75 -8.33
N TRP A 218 41.75 -20.52 -8.17
CA TRP A 218 42.89 -20.61 -9.08
C TRP A 218 42.80 -21.90 -9.90
N ILE A 219 43.05 -21.81 -11.19
CA ILE A 219 43.16 -22.92 -12.14
C ILE A 219 44.52 -22.77 -12.82
N GLY A 220 45.51 -23.56 -12.41
CA GLY A 220 46.91 -23.36 -12.83
C GLY A 220 47.40 -21.95 -12.49
N THR A 221 47.78 -21.15 -13.50
CA THR A 221 48.19 -19.74 -13.33
C THR A 221 47.07 -18.71 -13.46
N SER A 222 45.84 -19.12 -13.80
CA SER A 222 44.71 -18.21 -14.07
C SER A 222 43.63 -18.28 -13.00
N THR A 223 42.92 -17.18 -12.76
CA THR A 223 41.80 -17.12 -11.80
C THR A 223 40.47 -17.45 -12.47
N CYS A 224 39.61 -18.21 -11.80
CA CYS A 224 38.23 -18.49 -12.17
C CYS A 224 37.30 -17.43 -11.56
N ASN A 225 36.47 -16.79 -12.37
CA ASN A 225 35.56 -15.75 -11.87
C ASN A 225 34.39 -16.40 -11.12
N VAL A 226 34.28 -16.17 -9.81
CA VAL A 226 33.21 -16.73 -8.97
C VAL A 226 31.90 -16.03 -9.32
N THR A 227 30.85 -16.80 -9.63
CA THR A 227 29.54 -16.28 -10.05
C THR A 227 28.43 -16.52 -9.04
N SER A 228 28.62 -17.48 -8.14
CA SER A 228 27.68 -17.78 -7.06
C SER A 228 28.36 -18.57 -5.94
N LEU A 229 28.07 -18.20 -4.69
CA LEU A 229 28.46 -18.93 -3.49
C LEU A 229 27.21 -19.31 -2.68
N SER A 230 27.04 -20.59 -2.37
CA SER A 230 25.96 -21.12 -1.53
C SER A 230 26.54 -22.03 -0.44
N ARG A 231 25.76 -22.33 0.60
CA ARG A 231 26.15 -23.18 1.74
C ARG A 231 26.84 -24.50 1.37
N LEU A 232 26.50 -25.10 0.24
CA LEU A 232 27.00 -26.40 -0.20
C LEU A 232 27.80 -26.36 -1.50
N GLN A 233 27.72 -25.27 -2.28
CA GLN A 233 28.30 -25.22 -3.62
C GLN A 233 28.84 -23.83 -3.98
N LEU A 234 30.03 -23.82 -4.60
CA LEU A 234 30.62 -22.68 -5.26
C LEU A 234 30.57 -22.89 -6.78
N THR A 235 30.11 -21.89 -7.52
CA THR A 235 30.14 -21.90 -8.99
C THR A 235 31.03 -20.78 -9.51
N CYS A 236 31.96 -21.11 -10.40
CA CYS A 236 32.83 -20.15 -11.06
C CYS A 236 32.91 -20.43 -12.57
N ARG A 237 33.29 -19.41 -13.35
CA ARG A 237 33.49 -19.50 -14.80
C ARG A 237 34.98 -19.65 -15.12
N PRO A 238 35.44 -20.82 -15.60
CA PRO A 238 36.84 -21.02 -15.97
C PRO A 238 37.24 -20.18 -17.19
N PRO A 239 38.54 -19.86 -17.36
CA PRO A 239 39.04 -19.22 -18.57
C PRO A 239 38.84 -20.12 -19.79
N SER A 240 38.52 -19.50 -20.94
CA SER A 240 38.15 -20.18 -22.19
C SER A 240 39.31 -20.89 -22.88
N THR A 241 40.55 -20.56 -22.55
CA THR A 241 41.77 -21.22 -23.02
C THR A 241 42.47 -21.89 -21.84
N PRO A 242 42.99 -23.13 -21.99
CA PRO A 242 43.71 -23.81 -20.91
C PRO A 242 44.92 -22.96 -20.48
N PRO A 243 45.01 -22.56 -19.20
CA PRO A 243 46.16 -21.81 -18.71
C PRO A 243 47.42 -22.70 -18.68
N GLU A 244 48.60 -22.10 -18.87
CA GLU A 244 49.87 -22.82 -18.78
C GLU A 244 50.02 -23.43 -17.38
N SER A 245 50.19 -24.74 -17.31
CA SER A 245 50.58 -25.40 -16.07
C SER A 245 52.03 -25.06 -15.80
N GLY A 246 52.30 -24.45 -14.64
CA GLY A 246 53.65 -24.04 -14.28
C GLY A 246 54.67 -25.18 -14.42
N LYS A 247 55.75 -24.90 -15.16
CA LYS A 247 56.95 -25.71 -15.42
C LYS A 247 56.85 -27.00 -16.25
N ASP A 248 55.68 -27.53 -16.61
CA ASP A 248 55.57 -28.66 -17.56
C ASP A 248 54.32 -28.52 -18.47
N SER A 249 54.55 -28.32 -19.77
CA SER A 249 53.51 -28.06 -20.80
C SER A 249 52.56 -29.23 -21.12
N GLU A 250 52.73 -30.39 -20.49
CA GLU A 250 51.83 -31.56 -20.63
C GLU A 250 51.01 -31.86 -19.37
N SER A 251 51.11 -31.05 -18.31
CA SER A 251 50.40 -31.30 -17.05
C SER A 251 49.01 -30.64 -17.02
N ILE A 252 47.99 -31.38 -16.56
CA ILE A 252 46.61 -30.87 -16.41
C ILE A 252 46.57 -29.84 -15.26
N PRO A 253 45.98 -28.63 -15.44
CA PRO A 253 46.02 -27.57 -14.44
C PRO A 253 45.26 -27.94 -13.15
N GLU A 254 45.86 -27.63 -12.00
CA GLU A 254 45.28 -27.85 -10.67
C GLU A 254 44.33 -26.73 -10.26
N VAL A 255 43.25 -27.09 -9.56
CA VAL A 255 42.22 -26.19 -9.06
C VAL A 255 42.40 -26.00 -7.56
N ILE A 256 42.70 -24.77 -7.15
CA ILE A 256 42.94 -24.38 -5.75
C ILE A 256 41.95 -23.29 -5.36
N VAL A 257 41.23 -23.50 -4.25
CA VAL A 257 40.30 -22.50 -3.69
C VAL A 257 40.97 -21.83 -2.50
N GLY A 258 41.20 -20.52 -2.62
CA GLY A 258 41.73 -19.66 -1.57
C GLY A 258 40.63 -18.83 -0.91
N ILE A 259 40.62 -18.72 0.42
CA ILE A 259 39.61 -17.98 1.20
C ILE A 259 40.33 -17.03 2.15
N GLY A 260 39.95 -15.75 2.10
CA GLY A 260 40.48 -14.71 3.00
C GLY A 260 42.01 -14.61 3.01
N GLY A 261 42.68 -15.10 1.96
CA GLY A 261 44.15 -15.16 1.86
C GLY A 261 44.86 -16.12 2.82
N ARG A 262 44.12 -16.89 3.66
CA ARG A 262 44.72 -17.74 4.72
C ARG A 262 44.40 -19.23 4.62
N LEU A 263 43.28 -19.61 3.99
CA LEU A 263 42.94 -21.02 3.74
C LEU A 263 43.06 -21.34 2.26
N ASN A 264 43.79 -22.40 1.92
CA ASN A 264 43.90 -22.91 0.56
C ASN A 264 43.49 -24.39 0.51
N PHE A 265 42.53 -24.73 -0.35
CA PHE A 265 42.05 -26.10 -0.56
C PHE A 265 42.35 -26.56 -1.98
N THR A 266 43.01 -27.72 -2.12
CA THR A 266 43.28 -28.33 -3.42
C THR A 266 42.13 -29.27 -3.78
N ILE A 267 41.40 -28.97 -4.85
CA ILE A 267 40.14 -29.68 -5.22
C ILE A 267 40.41 -30.83 -6.19
N GLY A 268 41.33 -30.64 -7.13
CA GLY A 268 41.65 -31.61 -8.18
C GLY A 268 42.23 -30.96 -9.42
N LYS A 269 42.20 -31.67 -10.55
CA LYS A 269 42.75 -31.23 -11.84
C LYS A 269 41.63 -31.04 -12.87
N LEU A 270 41.74 -30.03 -13.72
CA LEU A 270 40.72 -29.71 -14.73
C LEU A 270 41.22 -30.01 -16.15
N SER A 271 40.66 -31.02 -16.80
CA SER A 271 41.02 -31.37 -18.18
C SER A 271 40.06 -30.73 -19.17
N TYR A 272 40.59 -29.96 -20.11
CA TYR A 272 39.84 -29.41 -21.23
C TYR A 272 39.79 -30.48 -22.34
N GLU A 273 38.59 -30.95 -22.70
CA GLU A 273 38.43 -31.99 -23.71
C GLU A 273 38.76 -31.42 -25.10
N GLN A 274 39.94 -31.76 -25.64
CA GLN A 274 40.21 -31.58 -27.07
C GLN A 274 39.44 -32.68 -27.82
N ASN A 275 38.56 -32.28 -28.73
CA ASN A 275 37.87 -33.19 -29.66
C ASN A 275 38.89 -33.87 -30.59
N THR A 276 39.53 -34.94 -30.14
CA THR A 276 40.19 -35.92 -31.01
C THR A 276 39.15 -36.96 -31.44
N HIS A 277 38.46 -36.68 -32.53
CA HIS A 277 37.79 -37.73 -33.30
C HIS A 277 38.84 -38.52 -34.09
N PRO A 278 38.99 -39.85 -33.88
CA PRO A 278 39.73 -40.67 -34.83
C PRO A 278 38.79 -41.01 -35.99
N GLY A 279 39.16 -40.58 -37.20
CA GLY A 279 38.38 -40.89 -38.39
C GLY A 279 39.03 -40.33 -39.67
N GLU A 280 40.05 -41.02 -40.17
CA GLU A 280 40.43 -40.95 -41.59
C GLU A 280 39.33 -41.57 -42.49
N PRO A 281 39.33 -41.37 -43.83
CA PRO A 281 39.54 -40.14 -44.56
C PRO A 281 38.45 -39.86 -45.63
N LEU A 282 38.30 -38.57 -45.99
CA LEU A 282 37.83 -38.01 -47.28
C LEU A 282 36.41 -38.32 -47.81
N HIS A 283 35.54 -37.30 -47.83
CA HIS A 283 35.11 -36.72 -49.11
C HIS A 283 34.63 -35.25 -48.95
N LYS A 284 35.44 -34.33 -49.48
CA LYS A 284 35.10 -32.90 -49.68
C LYS A 284 33.77 -32.84 -50.43
N HIS A 285 32.73 -32.24 -49.83
CA HIS A 285 31.61 -31.46 -50.45
C HIS A 285 30.54 -31.12 -49.38
N PHE A 286 30.49 -31.83 -48.24
CA PHE A 286 29.49 -31.59 -47.17
C PHE A 286 29.88 -30.45 -46.17
N LEU A 287 31.17 -30.09 -46.09
CA LEU A 287 31.70 -29.13 -45.09
C LEU A 287 31.28 -27.68 -45.34
N ILE A 288 30.95 -27.32 -46.59
CA ILE A 288 30.53 -25.95 -46.92
C ILE A 288 29.12 -25.66 -46.40
N VAL A 289 28.22 -26.65 -46.42
CA VAL A 289 26.81 -26.47 -45.99
C VAL A 289 26.69 -26.34 -44.47
N VAL A 290 27.47 -27.13 -43.71
CA VAL A 290 27.41 -27.13 -42.24
C VAL A 290 28.05 -25.87 -41.64
N VAL A 291 29.17 -25.40 -42.20
CA VAL A 291 29.82 -24.16 -41.74
C VAL A 291 28.95 -22.94 -42.01
N ILE A 292 28.28 -22.88 -43.17
CA ILE A 292 27.34 -21.80 -43.48
C ILE A 292 26.13 -21.83 -42.53
N GLY A 293 25.59 -23.02 -42.21
CA GLY A 293 24.47 -23.16 -41.29
C GLY A 293 24.77 -22.69 -39.86
N ILE A 294 25.94 -23.04 -39.32
CA ILE A 294 26.37 -22.62 -37.97
C ILE A 294 26.64 -21.11 -37.93
N CYS A 295 27.27 -20.55 -38.96
CA CYS A 295 27.47 -19.10 -39.07
C CYS A 295 26.14 -18.35 -39.12
N ILE A 296 25.17 -18.81 -39.92
CA ILE A 296 23.84 -18.20 -40.01
C ILE A 296 23.12 -18.26 -38.65
N LEU A 297 23.17 -19.39 -37.94
CA LEU A 297 22.54 -19.52 -36.63
C LEU A 297 23.18 -18.57 -35.59
N PHE A 298 24.51 -18.48 -35.57
CA PHE A 298 25.23 -17.54 -34.70
C PHE A 298 24.86 -16.08 -35.01
N PHE A 299 24.81 -15.71 -36.29
CA PHE A 299 24.36 -14.38 -36.70
C PHE A 299 22.91 -14.12 -36.30
N ILE A 300 22.02 -15.11 -36.37
CA ILE A 300 20.62 -14.99 -35.91
C ILE A 300 20.57 -14.77 -34.40
N VAL A 301 21.33 -15.52 -33.59
CA VAL A 301 21.33 -15.37 -32.12
C VAL A 301 21.92 -14.02 -31.70
N VAL A 302 23.03 -13.61 -32.31
CA VAL A 302 23.62 -12.29 -32.07
C VAL A 302 22.67 -11.18 -32.52
N PHE A 303 22.00 -11.35 -33.66
CA PHE A 303 20.99 -10.41 -34.13
C PHE A 303 19.80 -10.35 -33.17
N ILE A 304 19.31 -11.47 -32.63
CA ILE A 304 18.24 -11.50 -31.62
C ILE A 304 18.69 -10.84 -30.31
N LEU A 305 19.93 -11.07 -29.85
CA LEU A 305 20.48 -10.41 -28.66
C LEU A 305 20.65 -8.91 -28.86
N ILE A 306 21.12 -8.49 -30.04
CA ILE A 306 21.21 -7.08 -30.41
C ILE A 306 19.81 -6.48 -30.51
N LEU A 307 18.83 -7.16 -31.11
CA LEU A 307 17.44 -6.72 -31.14
C LEU A 307 16.83 -6.64 -29.74
N TYR A 308 17.14 -7.58 -28.85
CA TYR A 308 16.65 -7.58 -27.47
C TYR A 308 17.27 -6.44 -26.66
N ARG A 309 18.60 -6.24 -26.74
CA ARG A 309 19.29 -5.11 -26.11
C ARG A 309 18.85 -3.77 -26.71
N ARG A 310 18.64 -3.72 -28.02
CA ARG A 310 18.16 -2.52 -28.71
C ARG A 310 16.72 -2.22 -28.32
N LYS A 311 15.82 -3.22 -28.26
CA LYS A 311 14.44 -3.08 -27.80
C LYS A 311 14.35 -2.73 -26.31
N SER A 312 15.20 -3.31 -25.46
CA SER A 312 15.30 -2.97 -24.03
C SER A 312 15.83 -1.54 -23.85
N SER A 313 16.91 -1.17 -24.53
CA SER A 313 17.43 0.20 -24.50
C SER A 313 16.45 1.21 -25.10
N GLU A 314 15.71 0.85 -26.14
CA GLU A 314 14.68 1.68 -26.76
C GLU A 314 13.50 1.85 -25.81
N SER A 315 13.04 0.78 -25.15
CA SER A 315 12.00 0.84 -24.13
C SER A 315 12.41 1.70 -22.93
N SER A 316 13.63 1.56 -22.42
CA SER A 316 14.15 2.42 -21.33
C SER A 316 14.36 3.87 -21.76
N ARG A 317 14.78 4.12 -23.01
CA ARG A 317 14.87 5.47 -23.58
C ARG A 317 13.49 6.09 -23.72
N VAL A 318 12.51 5.35 -24.24
CA VAL A 318 11.12 5.81 -24.35
C VAL A 318 10.57 6.17 -22.97
N LEU A 319 10.76 5.32 -21.95
CA LEU A 319 10.37 5.62 -20.57
C LEU A 319 11.02 6.93 -20.06
N LYS A 320 12.34 7.08 -20.22
CA LYS A 320 13.06 8.30 -19.81
C LYS A 320 12.55 9.54 -20.55
N THR A 321 12.36 9.46 -21.86
CA THR A 321 11.81 10.57 -22.64
C THR A 321 10.37 10.92 -22.24
N MET A 322 9.55 9.93 -21.90
CA MET A 322 8.18 10.18 -21.40
C MET A 322 8.20 10.84 -20.03
N GLN A 323 9.09 10.42 -19.14
CA GLN A 323 9.27 11.02 -17.82
C GLN A 323 9.80 12.45 -17.91
N GLU A 324 10.82 12.71 -18.75
CA GLU A 324 11.32 14.07 -19.02
C GLU A 324 10.26 14.97 -19.64
N GLN A 325 9.45 14.46 -20.57
CA GLN A 325 8.32 15.21 -21.12
C GLN A 325 7.28 15.55 -20.05
N MET A 326 6.98 14.60 -19.15
CA MET A 326 6.08 14.85 -18.02
C MET A 326 6.68 15.89 -17.06
N ASP A 327 7.98 15.85 -16.79
CA ASP A 327 8.69 16.81 -15.92
C ASP A 327 8.63 18.23 -16.49
N VAL A 328 8.84 18.40 -17.80
CA VAL A 328 8.73 19.70 -18.46
C VAL A 328 7.30 20.25 -18.38
N LEU A 329 6.30 19.38 -18.55
CA LEU A 329 4.90 19.77 -18.42
C LEU A 329 4.53 20.09 -16.97
N GLU A 330 5.00 19.30 -16.01
CA GLU A 330 4.81 19.53 -14.59
C GLU A 330 5.45 20.86 -14.16
N LEU A 331 6.67 21.17 -14.61
CA LEU A 331 7.33 22.45 -14.34
C LEU A 331 6.58 23.64 -14.94
N ARG A 332 5.99 23.49 -16.14
CA ARG A 332 5.17 24.54 -16.76
C ARG A 332 3.92 24.84 -15.93
N VAL A 333 3.30 23.81 -15.36
CA VAL A 333 2.07 23.95 -14.56
C VAL A 333 2.38 24.18 -13.07
N ALA A 334 3.60 23.94 -12.59
CA ALA A 334 3.94 23.98 -11.17
C ALA A 334 3.67 25.35 -10.51
N SER A 335 3.90 26.46 -11.20
CA SER A 335 3.54 27.79 -10.69
C SER A 335 2.03 27.99 -10.62
N GLU A 336 1.30 27.55 -11.66
CA GLU A 336 -0.17 27.59 -11.71
C GLU A 336 -0.79 26.67 -10.63
N CYS A 337 -0.23 25.49 -10.41
CA CYS A 337 -0.60 24.58 -9.33
C CYS A 337 -0.40 25.22 -7.96
N LYS A 338 0.74 25.89 -7.73
CA LYS A 338 1.02 26.53 -6.43
C LYS A 338 0.05 27.67 -6.16
N GLU A 339 -0.28 28.45 -7.18
CA GLU A 339 -1.26 29.53 -7.06
C GLU A 339 -2.68 28.98 -6.87
N ALA A 340 -3.10 28.00 -7.68
CA ALA A 340 -4.39 27.33 -7.54
C ALA A 340 -4.52 26.56 -6.21
N PHE A 341 -3.42 25.98 -5.72
CA PHE A 341 -3.34 25.35 -4.42
C PHE A 341 -3.45 26.38 -3.30
N ALA A 342 -2.74 27.51 -3.38
CA ALA A 342 -2.87 28.58 -2.41
C ALA A 342 -4.31 29.13 -2.38
N GLU A 343 -4.94 29.32 -3.54
CA GLU A 343 -6.33 29.73 -3.65
C GLU A 343 -7.28 28.68 -3.04
N LEU A 344 -7.14 27.40 -3.42
CA LEU A 344 -7.94 26.31 -2.84
C LEU A 344 -7.71 26.18 -1.34
N GLN A 345 -6.48 26.37 -0.86
CA GLN A 345 -6.14 26.32 0.56
C GLN A 345 -6.78 27.49 1.31
N THR A 346 -6.79 28.71 0.74
CA THR A 346 -7.50 29.86 1.35
C THR A 346 -9.01 29.62 1.41
N GLU A 347 -9.60 29.11 0.33
CA GLU A 347 -11.03 28.79 0.34
C GLU A 347 -11.33 27.63 1.29
N MET A 348 -10.48 26.60 1.34
CA MET A 348 -10.58 25.48 2.29
C MET A 348 -10.39 25.95 3.74
N THR A 349 -9.54 26.94 4.03
CA THR A 349 -9.37 27.46 5.39
C THR A 349 -10.62 28.19 5.86
N ASP A 350 -11.26 29.00 5.01
CA ASP A 350 -12.55 29.63 5.31
C ASP A 350 -13.62 28.56 5.58
N LEU A 351 -13.58 27.51 4.74
CA LEU A 351 -14.49 26.40 4.81
C LEU A 351 -14.23 25.47 6.02
N THR A 352 -13.00 25.44 6.52
CA THR A 352 -12.56 24.68 7.71
C THR A 352 -12.84 25.47 8.98
N SER A 353 -12.74 26.81 8.96
CA SER A 353 -13.24 27.63 10.05
C SER A 353 -14.75 27.43 10.25
N ASP A 354 -15.53 27.31 9.18
CA ASP A 354 -16.96 26.98 9.27
C ASP A 354 -17.20 25.55 9.82
N LEU A 355 -16.31 24.59 9.52
CA LEU A 355 -16.36 23.23 10.09
C LEU A 355 -16.11 23.22 11.61
N THR A 356 -15.39 24.20 12.15
CA THR A 356 -15.23 24.30 13.62
C THR A 356 -16.54 24.64 14.34
N VAL A 357 -17.53 25.20 13.61
CA VAL A 357 -18.86 25.55 14.13
C VAL A 357 -19.89 24.45 13.87
N GLY A 358 -19.86 23.80 12.69
CA GLY A 358 -20.83 22.77 12.28
C GLY A 358 -20.40 21.32 12.47
N GLY A 359 -19.12 21.05 12.67
CA GLY A 359 -18.55 19.70 12.70
C GLY A 359 -18.57 18.99 11.33
N ILE A 360 -17.84 17.88 11.23
CA ILE A 360 -17.89 17.00 10.06
C ILE A 360 -19.16 16.13 10.16
N PRO A 361 -19.97 16.00 9.09
CA PRO A 361 -21.24 15.27 9.12
C PRO A 361 -21.03 13.75 9.05
N PHE A 362 -20.42 13.18 10.10
CA PHE A 362 -20.26 11.73 10.25
C PHE A 362 -21.63 11.04 10.37
N LEU A 363 -21.81 9.96 9.64
CA LEU A 363 -22.92 9.04 9.82
C LEU A 363 -22.78 8.32 11.17
N ASP A 364 -23.91 8.00 11.78
CA ASP A 364 -23.96 7.23 13.02
C ASP A 364 -23.42 5.79 12.81
N TYR A 365 -23.13 5.15 13.95
CA TYR A 365 -22.95 3.71 14.14
C TYR A 365 -23.54 2.87 13.00
N ARG A 366 -24.85 2.84 13.10
CA ARG A 366 -25.76 1.98 12.38
C ARG A 366 -25.85 2.32 10.90
N MET A 367 -25.89 3.60 10.50
CA MET A 367 -25.98 3.93 9.07
C MET A 367 -24.66 3.64 8.35
N TYR A 368 -23.52 3.92 8.99
CA TYR A 368 -22.20 3.62 8.45
C TYR A 368 -22.05 2.12 8.16
N THR A 369 -22.30 1.27 9.17
CA THR A 369 -22.17 -0.18 9.01
C THR A 369 -23.16 -0.73 8.00
N MET A 370 -24.40 -0.25 7.98
CA MET A 370 -25.41 -0.71 7.02
C MET A 370 -25.02 -0.40 5.58
N LYS A 371 -24.51 0.81 5.31
CA LYS A 371 -24.04 1.18 3.97
C LYS A 371 -22.85 0.32 3.50
N VAL A 372 -21.99 -0.13 4.41
CA VAL A 372 -20.84 -1.00 4.07
C VAL A 372 -21.24 -2.48 3.95
N LEU A 373 -22.14 -2.98 4.81
CA LEU A 373 -22.59 -4.36 4.81
C LEU A 373 -23.55 -4.67 3.66
N PHE A 374 -24.45 -3.73 3.34
CA PHE A 374 -25.52 -3.88 2.35
C PHE A 374 -25.55 -2.70 1.36
N PRO A 375 -24.52 -2.57 0.48
CA PRO A 375 -24.27 -1.37 -0.33
C PRO A 375 -25.29 -1.04 -1.45
N ASN A 376 -26.49 -1.62 -1.45
CA ASN A 376 -27.54 -1.38 -2.46
C ASN A 376 -28.96 -1.34 -1.87
N SER A 377 -29.09 -1.30 -0.54
CA SER A 377 -30.38 -1.27 0.15
C SER A 377 -30.39 -0.09 1.10
N GLU A 378 -31.06 1.00 0.71
CA GLU A 378 -31.23 2.16 1.59
C GLU A 378 -32.17 1.86 2.78
N ASP A 379 -33.01 0.84 2.64
CA ASP A 379 -34.00 0.40 3.63
C ASP A 379 -33.95 -1.13 3.80
N HIS A 380 -32.94 -1.64 4.49
CA HIS A 380 -32.77 -3.08 4.69
C HIS A 380 -33.77 -3.61 5.75
N PRO A 381 -34.41 -4.79 5.55
CA PRO A 381 -35.37 -5.37 6.51
C PRO A 381 -34.84 -5.51 7.94
N VAL A 382 -33.52 -5.70 8.09
CA VAL A 382 -32.80 -5.79 9.38
C VAL A 382 -32.95 -4.53 10.26
N LEU A 383 -33.32 -3.39 9.68
CA LEU A 383 -33.59 -2.13 10.39
C LEU A 383 -35.05 -1.94 10.78
N ARG A 384 -35.95 -2.79 10.29
CA ARG A 384 -37.40 -2.71 10.55
C ARG A 384 -37.83 -3.79 11.54
N ASP A 385 -38.94 -3.53 12.22
CA ASP A 385 -39.63 -4.58 12.95
C ASP A 385 -40.15 -5.64 11.99
N MET A 386 -40.00 -6.91 12.39
CA MET A 386 -40.42 -8.05 11.58
C MET A 386 -41.93 -7.97 11.31
N GLN A 387 -42.32 -7.62 10.08
CA GLN A 387 -43.72 -7.55 9.66
C GLN A 387 -44.23 -8.97 9.38
N MET A 388 -44.73 -9.65 10.42
CA MET A 388 -45.33 -11.00 10.30
C MET A 388 -46.76 -11.03 10.83
N ASP A 389 -47.54 -11.99 10.33
CA ASP A 389 -48.86 -12.30 10.86
C ASP A 389 -48.79 -12.55 12.39
N PRO A 390 -49.63 -11.87 13.20
CA PRO A 390 -49.61 -11.98 14.67
C PRO A 390 -49.70 -13.41 15.19
N SER A 391 -50.41 -14.29 14.46
CA SER A 391 -50.66 -15.69 14.81
C SER A 391 -49.42 -16.59 14.66
N LYS A 392 -48.55 -16.30 13.70
CA LYS A 392 -47.32 -17.08 13.42
C LYS A 392 -46.09 -16.51 14.13
N ARG A 393 -46.14 -15.24 14.52
CA ARG A 393 -45.04 -14.52 15.16
C ARG A 393 -44.51 -15.21 16.41
N LEU A 394 -45.38 -15.76 17.26
CA LEU A 394 -44.97 -16.40 18.52
C LEU A 394 -44.13 -17.67 18.28
N PHE A 395 -44.56 -18.52 17.35
CA PHE A 395 -43.86 -19.75 16.99
C PHE A 395 -42.53 -19.46 16.29
N ILE A 396 -42.53 -18.48 15.38
CA ILE A 396 -41.33 -18.06 14.65
C ILE A 396 -40.31 -17.43 15.61
N GLU A 397 -40.69 -16.52 16.50
CA GLU A 397 -39.77 -15.96 17.49
C GLU A 397 -39.20 -17.04 18.43
N LYS A 398 -40.03 -18.02 18.83
CA LYS A 398 -39.58 -19.17 19.64
C LYS A 398 -38.58 -20.04 18.86
N GLY A 399 -38.86 -20.39 17.62
CA GLY A 399 -37.97 -21.17 16.76
C GLY A 399 -36.67 -20.43 16.45
N LEU A 400 -36.73 -19.12 16.18
CA LEU A 400 -35.55 -18.28 15.97
C LEU A 400 -34.64 -18.18 17.20
N ARG A 401 -35.18 -18.22 18.42
CA ARG A 401 -34.36 -18.31 19.63
C ARG A 401 -33.57 -19.61 19.68
N TYR A 402 -34.18 -20.75 19.37
CA TYR A 402 -33.49 -22.04 19.29
C TYR A 402 -32.48 -22.07 18.14
N PHE A 403 -32.83 -21.51 16.97
CA PHE A 403 -31.91 -21.35 15.85
C PHE A 403 -30.72 -20.46 16.21
N GLY A 404 -30.95 -19.35 16.92
CA GLY A 404 -29.90 -18.49 17.46
C GLY A 404 -28.97 -19.24 18.39
N GLN A 405 -29.48 -20.14 19.25
CA GLN A 405 -28.63 -21.01 20.07
C GLN A 405 -27.77 -21.97 19.24
N LEU A 406 -28.28 -22.47 18.12
CA LEU A 406 -27.49 -23.27 17.17
C LEU A 406 -26.39 -22.43 16.52
N VAL A 407 -26.69 -21.21 16.04
CA VAL A 407 -25.69 -20.29 15.47
C VAL A 407 -24.60 -19.93 16.48
N MET A 408 -24.92 -19.90 17.77
CA MET A 408 -23.97 -19.70 18.88
C MET A 408 -23.15 -20.95 19.24
N ASN A 409 -23.37 -22.07 18.57
CA ASN A 409 -22.53 -23.27 18.70
C ASN A 409 -21.45 -23.28 17.60
N LYS A 410 -20.18 -23.29 18.02
CA LYS A 410 -19.02 -23.21 17.11
C LYS A 410 -19.05 -24.29 16.02
N THR A 411 -19.32 -25.54 16.40
CA THR A 411 -19.38 -26.67 15.46
C THR A 411 -20.50 -26.47 14.45
N PHE A 412 -21.70 -26.11 14.91
CA PHE A 412 -22.84 -25.88 14.01
C PHE A 412 -22.54 -24.79 12.98
N LEU A 413 -22.07 -23.61 13.42
CA LEU A 413 -21.88 -22.47 12.53
C LEU A 413 -20.77 -22.73 11.49
N LEU A 414 -19.67 -23.37 11.88
CA LEU A 414 -18.61 -23.75 10.95
C LEU A 414 -19.10 -24.75 9.91
N LEU A 415 -19.83 -25.80 10.32
CA LEU A 415 -20.41 -26.77 9.39
C LEU A 415 -21.44 -26.11 8.48
N PHE A 416 -22.30 -25.24 9.02
CA PHE A 416 -23.29 -24.50 8.24
C PHE A 416 -22.64 -23.68 7.12
N ILE A 417 -21.62 -22.88 7.44
CA ILE A 417 -20.90 -22.07 6.43
C ILE A 417 -20.21 -22.97 5.40
N ARG A 418 -19.51 -24.03 5.84
CA ARG A 418 -18.80 -24.97 4.95
C ARG A 418 -19.77 -25.67 3.99
N THR A 419 -20.93 -26.12 4.46
CA THR A 419 -21.97 -26.74 3.61
C THR A 419 -22.46 -25.75 2.56
N LEU A 420 -22.77 -24.51 2.94
CA LEU A 420 -23.21 -23.48 1.99
C LEU A 420 -22.16 -23.20 0.92
N GLU A 421 -20.90 -23.01 1.31
CA GLU A 421 -19.81 -22.70 0.38
C GLU A 421 -19.48 -23.86 -0.56
N SER A 422 -19.63 -25.10 -0.10
CA SER A 422 -19.39 -26.30 -0.92
C SER A 422 -20.39 -26.44 -2.08
N ASN A 423 -21.54 -25.77 -1.99
CA ASN A 423 -22.58 -25.88 -2.99
C ASN A 423 -22.32 -24.96 -4.20
N ARG A 424 -22.25 -25.55 -5.40
CA ARG A 424 -22.04 -24.82 -6.67
C ARG A 424 -23.12 -23.77 -6.97
N TYR A 425 -24.35 -23.97 -6.51
CA TYR A 425 -25.47 -23.03 -6.73
C TYR A 425 -25.45 -21.86 -5.74
N PHE A 426 -24.52 -21.85 -4.78
CA PHE A 426 -24.34 -20.74 -3.86
C PHE A 426 -23.59 -19.61 -4.57
N SER A 427 -24.29 -18.52 -4.86
CA SER A 427 -23.77 -17.41 -5.66
C SER A 427 -22.85 -16.49 -4.85
N MET A 428 -22.06 -15.67 -5.55
CA MET A 428 -21.22 -14.64 -4.89
C MET A 428 -22.04 -13.62 -4.12
N ARG A 429 -23.25 -13.30 -4.59
CA ARG A 429 -24.18 -12.41 -3.89
C ARG A 429 -24.67 -13.08 -2.59
N ASP A 430 -25.00 -14.37 -2.65
CA ASP A 430 -25.43 -15.12 -1.46
C ASP A 430 -24.31 -15.22 -0.42
N ARG A 431 -23.06 -15.47 -0.83
CA ARG A 431 -21.88 -15.45 0.05
C ARG A 431 -21.77 -14.15 0.82
N VAL A 432 -21.84 -13.03 0.11
CA VAL A 432 -21.75 -11.69 0.70
C VAL A 432 -22.92 -11.42 1.63
N ASN A 433 -24.13 -11.82 1.24
CA ASN A 433 -25.33 -11.62 2.05
C ASN A 433 -25.27 -12.43 3.36
N VAL A 434 -24.98 -13.74 3.27
CA VAL A 434 -24.86 -14.62 4.44
C VAL A 434 -23.76 -14.14 5.38
N ALA A 435 -22.60 -13.73 4.85
CA ALA A 435 -21.54 -13.14 5.67
C ALA A 435 -22.02 -11.89 6.41
N SER A 436 -22.66 -10.93 5.72
CA SER A 436 -23.20 -9.72 6.36
C SER A 436 -24.26 -10.04 7.41
N LEU A 437 -25.15 -11.01 7.17
CA LEU A 437 -26.17 -11.45 8.13
C LEU A 437 -25.54 -12.10 9.38
N ILE A 438 -24.54 -12.97 9.20
CA ILE A 438 -23.80 -13.58 10.32
C ILE A 438 -23.13 -12.48 11.16
N MET A 439 -22.47 -11.53 10.52
CA MET A 439 -21.80 -10.42 11.23
C MET A 439 -22.79 -9.58 12.03
N VAL A 440 -23.98 -9.28 11.49
CA VAL A 440 -25.05 -8.60 12.24
C VAL A 440 -25.55 -9.45 13.40
N THR A 441 -25.82 -10.74 13.18
CA THR A 441 -26.28 -11.67 14.25
C THR A 441 -25.25 -11.79 15.38
N LEU A 442 -23.96 -11.74 15.06
CA LEU A 442 -22.87 -11.90 16.02
C LEU A 442 -22.32 -10.58 16.56
N GLN A 443 -22.84 -9.41 16.17
CA GLN A 443 -22.37 -8.11 16.64
C GLN A 443 -22.34 -8.00 18.17
N GLY A 444 -23.38 -8.52 18.83
CA GLY A 444 -23.45 -8.50 20.30
C GLY A 444 -22.50 -9.48 20.99
N LYS A 445 -21.70 -10.25 20.24
CA LYS A 445 -20.73 -11.24 20.72
C LYS A 445 -19.49 -11.31 19.82
N MET A 446 -18.77 -10.21 19.71
CA MET A 446 -17.60 -10.04 18.84
C MET A 446 -16.44 -10.96 19.20
N GLU A 447 -16.30 -11.38 20.46
CA GLU A 447 -15.33 -12.41 20.87
C GLU A 447 -15.57 -13.73 20.13
N TYR A 448 -16.80 -14.24 20.17
CA TYR A 448 -17.21 -15.45 19.46
C TYR A 448 -17.11 -15.26 17.94
N CYS A 449 -17.53 -14.09 17.42
CA CYS A 449 -17.39 -13.75 16.01
C CYS A 449 -15.94 -13.84 15.53
N THR A 450 -15.00 -13.31 16.32
CA THR A 450 -13.57 -13.28 16.00
C THR A 450 -12.96 -14.68 16.01
N ASP A 451 -13.35 -15.54 16.95
CA ASP A 451 -12.91 -16.95 16.97
C ASP A 451 -13.40 -17.74 15.74
N ILE A 452 -14.67 -17.55 15.35
CA ILE A 452 -15.22 -18.15 14.12
C ILE A 452 -14.49 -17.62 12.89
N LEU A 453 -14.27 -16.32 12.79
CA LEU A 453 -13.56 -15.69 11.68
C LEU A 453 -12.12 -16.23 11.55
N LYS A 454 -11.35 -16.29 12.64
CA LYS A 454 -9.99 -16.84 12.63
C LYS A 454 -9.97 -18.30 12.18
N THR A 455 -10.91 -19.10 12.67
CA THR A 455 -11.01 -20.52 12.27
C THR A 455 -11.30 -20.65 10.76
N LEU A 456 -12.26 -19.88 10.24
CA LEU A 456 -12.59 -19.90 8.81
C LEU A 456 -11.46 -19.36 7.92
N LEU A 457 -10.72 -18.34 8.38
CA LEU A 457 -9.56 -17.82 7.66
C LEU A 457 -8.41 -18.82 7.65
N ALA A 458 -8.14 -19.51 8.77
CA ALA A 458 -7.14 -20.57 8.82
C ALA A 458 -7.48 -21.71 7.85
N ASP A 459 -8.73 -22.18 7.84
CA ASP A 459 -9.22 -23.18 6.87
C ASP A 459 -9.04 -22.71 5.41
N LEU A 460 -9.29 -21.42 5.14
CA LEU A 460 -9.15 -20.84 3.81
C LEU A 460 -7.68 -20.78 3.38
N ILE A 461 -6.78 -20.41 4.29
CA ILE A 461 -5.33 -20.38 4.07
C ILE A 461 -4.82 -21.79 3.78
N GLU A 462 -5.17 -22.77 4.61
CA GLU A 462 -4.78 -24.17 4.45
C GLU A 462 -5.22 -24.72 3.09
N LYS A 463 -6.50 -24.55 2.73
CA LYS A 463 -7.03 -24.97 1.41
C LYS A 463 -6.32 -24.29 0.24
N CYS A 464 -5.94 -23.02 0.38
CA CYS A 464 -5.23 -22.28 -0.67
C CYS A 464 -3.84 -22.86 -0.90
N ILE A 465 -3.11 -23.17 0.18
CA ILE A 465 -1.76 -23.72 0.16
C ILE A 465 -1.77 -25.16 -0.36
N GLU A 466 -2.70 -26.00 0.11
CA GLU A 466 -2.85 -27.40 -0.33
C GLU A 466 -3.35 -27.50 -1.78
N GLY A 467 -4.23 -26.59 -2.20
CA GLY A 467 -4.86 -26.57 -3.52
C GLY A 467 -3.93 -26.24 -4.70
N LYS A 468 -2.62 -26.16 -4.48
CA LYS A 468 -1.59 -25.74 -5.46
C LYS A 468 -1.84 -24.34 -6.07
N SER A 469 -2.67 -23.52 -5.42
CA SER A 469 -2.88 -22.15 -5.84
C SER A 469 -1.72 -21.29 -5.35
N HIS A 470 -1.37 -20.25 -6.11
CA HIS A 470 -0.23 -19.41 -5.74
C HIS A 470 -0.56 -18.61 -4.46
N PRO A 471 0.25 -18.67 -3.38
CA PRO A 471 -0.07 -18.06 -2.08
C PRO A 471 -0.41 -16.56 -2.14
N LYS A 472 0.26 -15.80 -3.04
CA LYS A 472 -0.04 -14.37 -3.29
C LYS A 472 -1.46 -14.09 -3.82
N LEU A 473 -2.24 -15.10 -4.22
CA LEU A 473 -3.62 -14.93 -4.69
C LEU A 473 -4.65 -14.98 -3.56
N LEU A 474 -4.28 -15.41 -2.36
CA LEU A 474 -5.16 -15.45 -1.20
C LEU A 474 -5.70 -14.04 -0.86
N LEU A 475 -6.98 -13.94 -0.49
CA LEU A 475 -7.70 -12.70 -0.15
C LEU A 475 -7.84 -11.70 -1.32
N ARG A 476 -7.36 -12.02 -2.52
CA ARG A 476 -7.34 -11.10 -3.67
C ARG A 476 -8.72 -10.82 -4.25
N ARG A 477 -9.67 -11.76 -4.13
CA ARG A 477 -11.08 -11.59 -4.53
C ARG A 477 -11.98 -12.05 -3.40
N THR A 478 -13.15 -11.44 -3.21
CA THR A 478 -14.11 -11.86 -2.17
C THR A 478 -14.88 -13.08 -2.64
N GLU A 479 -14.25 -14.25 -2.59
CA GLU A 479 -14.77 -15.52 -3.09
C GLU A 479 -15.31 -16.43 -1.97
N SER A 480 -15.09 -16.05 -0.70
CA SER A 480 -15.56 -16.74 0.49
C SER A 480 -16.40 -15.85 1.43
N VAL A 481 -17.19 -16.51 2.27
CA VAL A 481 -17.90 -15.92 3.40
C VAL A 481 -16.89 -15.33 4.39
N ALA A 482 -15.79 -16.04 4.64
CA ALA A 482 -14.73 -15.61 5.55
C ALA A 482 -14.10 -14.26 5.15
N GLU A 483 -13.79 -14.06 3.86
CA GLU A 483 -13.26 -12.79 3.35
C GLU A 483 -14.22 -11.63 3.53
N LYS A 484 -15.52 -11.85 3.30
CA LYS A 484 -16.53 -10.80 3.53
C LYS A 484 -16.66 -10.53 5.03
N MET A 485 -16.71 -11.57 5.87
CA MET A 485 -16.72 -11.42 7.33
C MET A 485 -15.52 -10.62 7.84
N LEU A 486 -14.32 -10.86 7.30
CA LEU A 486 -13.11 -10.09 7.64
C LEU A 486 -13.27 -8.60 7.33
N SER A 487 -13.78 -8.26 6.14
CA SER A 487 -14.03 -6.85 5.78
C SER A 487 -15.07 -6.19 6.69
N SER A 488 -16.11 -6.93 7.08
CA SER A 488 -17.14 -6.47 8.01
C SER A 488 -16.59 -6.32 9.43
N TRP A 489 -15.70 -7.20 9.86
CA TRP A 489 -15.03 -7.15 11.16
C TRP A 489 -14.17 -5.90 11.30
N PHE A 490 -13.37 -5.57 10.27
CA PHE A 490 -12.65 -4.29 10.23
C PHE A 490 -13.60 -3.09 10.19
N THR A 491 -14.75 -3.20 9.52
CA THR A 491 -15.77 -2.13 9.49
C THR A 491 -16.25 -1.80 10.90
N PHE A 492 -16.56 -2.81 11.72
CA PHE A 492 -16.98 -2.58 13.10
C PHE A 492 -15.87 -1.96 13.95
N LEU A 493 -14.67 -2.57 13.94
CA LEU A 493 -13.62 -2.21 14.89
C LEU A 493 -12.82 -0.96 14.53
N LEU A 494 -12.86 -0.52 13.26
CA LEU A 494 -12.14 0.68 12.81
C LEU A 494 -13.00 1.94 12.76
N TYR A 495 -14.28 1.87 13.12
CA TYR A 495 -15.15 3.05 13.10
C TYR A 495 -14.64 4.17 14.02
N LYS A 496 -14.16 3.84 15.23
CA LYS A 496 -13.59 4.84 16.14
C LYS A 496 -12.36 5.51 15.54
N PHE A 497 -11.44 4.73 14.96
CA PHE A 497 -10.25 5.25 14.27
C PHE A 497 -10.62 6.12 13.07
N LEU A 498 -11.66 5.73 12.32
CA LEU A 498 -12.19 6.52 11.22
C LEU A 498 -12.76 7.85 11.73
N LYS A 499 -13.46 7.87 12.86
CA LYS A 499 -14.05 9.11 13.40
C LYS A 499 -13.01 10.04 14.02
N GLU A 500 -11.96 9.50 14.64
CA GLU A 500 -10.98 10.29 15.41
C GLU A 500 -9.71 10.67 14.63
N CYS A 501 -9.35 9.89 13.61
CA CYS A 501 -8.12 10.09 12.84
C CYS A 501 -8.36 10.24 11.34
N ALA A 502 -8.83 9.19 10.67
CA ALA A 502 -8.80 9.11 9.20
C ALA A 502 -9.98 9.82 8.50
N GLY A 503 -11.05 10.14 9.23
CA GLY A 503 -12.25 10.76 8.70
C GLY A 503 -12.03 12.21 8.30
N ASP A 504 -11.26 12.96 9.10
CA ASP A 504 -10.90 14.36 8.81
C ASP A 504 -10.22 14.51 7.42
N PRO A 505 -9.07 13.85 7.15
CA PRO A 505 -8.42 13.98 5.85
C PRO A 505 -9.25 13.39 4.71
N LEU A 506 -10.06 12.35 4.95
CA LEU A 506 -10.94 11.78 3.93
C LEU A 506 -12.04 12.77 3.51
N PHE A 507 -12.65 13.45 4.49
CA PHE A 507 -13.67 14.46 4.24
C PHE A 507 -13.07 15.68 3.53
N LEU A 508 -11.90 16.14 3.97
CA LEU A 508 -11.18 17.25 3.33
C LEU A 508 -10.81 16.91 1.88
N LEU A 509 -10.36 15.70 1.59
CA LEU A 509 -10.10 15.25 0.22
C LEU A 509 -11.36 15.28 -0.64
N TYR A 510 -12.47 14.71 -0.16
CA TYR A 510 -13.75 14.76 -0.88
C TYR A 510 -14.17 16.20 -1.20
N ARG A 511 -14.05 17.09 -0.19
CA ARG A 511 -14.44 18.49 -0.31
C ARG A 511 -13.54 19.27 -1.26
N ALA A 512 -12.23 19.05 -1.18
CA ALA A 512 -11.24 19.61 -2.08
C ALA A 512 -11.50 19.18 -3.53
N ILE A 513 -11.77 17.89 -3.78
CA ILE A 513 -12.13 17.38 -5.11
C ILE A 513 -13.41 18.06 -5.61
N LYS A 514 -14.48 18.06 -4.81
CA LYS A 514 -15.76 18.66 -5.19
C LYS A 514 -15.60 20.14 -5.57
N GLN A 515 -14.92 20.91 -4.72
CA GLN A 515 -14.69 22.33 -4.98
C GLN A 515 -13.80 22.58 -6.19
N GLN A 516 -12.75 21.78 -6.38
CA GLN A 516 -11.87 21.92 -7.54
C GLN A 516 -12.59 21.60 -8.85
N VAL A 517 -13.47 20.60 -8.86
CA VAL A 517 -14.31 20.27 -10.02
C VAL A 517 -15.31 21.39 -10.31
N ASP A 518 -16.00 21.90 -9.28
CA ASP A 518 -17.06 22.91 -9.40
C ASP A 518 -16.55 24.31 -9.83
N LYS A 519 -15.24 24.56 -9.73
CA LYS A 519 -14.57 25.77 -10.28
C LYS A 519 -14.59 25.82 -11.81
N GLY A 520 -14.75 24.68 -12.48
CA GLY A 520 -14.73 24.58 -13.94
C GLY A 520 -16.08 24.12 -14.51
N PRO A 521 -16.28 24.24 -15.84
CA PRO A 521 -17.46 23.69 -16.49
C PRO A 521 -17.60 22.19 -16.28
N VAL A 522 -18.82 21.74 -15.96
CA VAL A 522 -19.21 20.33 -15.80
C VAL A 522 -20.40 20.04 -16.71
N ASP A 523 -20.28 19.05 -17.58
CA ASP A 523 -21.38 18.58 -18.42
C ASP A 523 -22.37 17.74 -17.59
N CYS A 524 -23.65 18.10 -17.56
CA CYS A 524 -24.63 17.41 -16.73
C CYS A 524 -25.10 16.07 -17.31
N VAL A 525 -24.89 15.83 -18.60
CA VAL A 525 -25.31 14.62 -19.32
C VAL A 525 -24.18 13.58 -19.30
N THR A 526 -22.97 13.97 -19.73
CA THR A 526 -21.82 13.05 -19.79
C THR A 526 -21.08 12.93 -18.45
N SER A 527 -21.34 13.86 -17.53
CA SER A 527 -20.57 14.02 -16.27
C SER A 527 -19.08 14.25 -16.52
N GLU A 528 -18.70 14.81 -17.67
CA GLU A 528 -17.34 15.25 -17.96
C GLU A 528 -17.08 16.64 -17.34
N ALA A 529 -15.87 16.89 -16.85
CA ALA A 529 -15.50 18.19 -16.27
C ALA A 529 -14.19 18.72 -16.83
N ARG A 530 -14.00 20.05 -16.74
CA ARG A 530 -12.74 20.71 -17.10
C ARG A 530 -11.60 20.33 -16.16
N TYR A 531 -11.87 20.34 -14.85
CA TYR A 531 -10.94 19.92 -13.81
C TYR A 531 -11.35 18.52 -13.35
N SER A 532 -10.67 17.50 -13.86
CA SER A 532 -10.89 16.09 -13.55
C SER A 532 -9.54 15.45 -13.29
N LEU A 533 -9.50 14.46 -12.38
CA LEU A 533 -8.35 13.55 -12.25
C LEU A 533 -8.44 12.35 -13.21
N SER A 534 -9.64 12.07 -13.73
CA SER A 534 -9.87 10.99 -14.69
C SER A 534 -9.82 11.51 -16.12
N GLU A 535 -8.98 10.90 -16.96
CA GLU A 535 -8.84 11.22 -18.38
C GLU A 535 -10.12 10.91 -19.18
N GLU A 536 -10.87 9.88 -18.78
CA GLU A 536 -12.12 9.48 -19.41
C GLU A 536 -13.25 10.50 -19.17
N LYS A 537 -13.17 11.24 -18.06
CA LYS A 537 -14.15 12.27 -17.67
C LYS A 537 -13.64 13.68 -17.88
N LEU A 538 -12.61 13.86 -18.70
CA LEU A 538 -12.04 15.17 -18.99
C LEU A 538 -12.70 15.78 -20.24
N ILE A 539 -13.22 17.01 -20.13
CA ILE A 539 -13.76 17.73 -21.29
C ILE A 539 -12.64 18.04 -22.30
N ARG A 540 -12.77 17.46 -23.50
CA ARG A 540 -11.83 17.65 -24.63
C ARG A 540 -12.23 18.79 -25.57
N GLN A 541 -13.37 19.44 -25.35
CA GLN A 541 -13.80 20.59 -26.15
C GLN A 541 -13.35 21.90 -25.49
N GLN A 542 -13.05 22.92 -26.30
CA GLN A 542 -12.78 24.25 -25.79
C GLN A 542 -14.11 24.94 -25.50
N ILE A 543 -14.39 25.16 -24.21
CA ILE A 543 -15.59 25.84 -23.73
C ILE A 543 -15.16 27.20 -23.18
N GLU A 544 -15.73 28.26 -23.75
CA GLU A 544 -15.65 29.60 -23.19
C GLU A 544 -16.68 29.72 -22.07
N TYR A 545 -16.25 30.17 -20.90
CA TYR A 545 -17.11 30.35 -19.73
C TYR A 545 -16.66 31.57 -18.94
N LYS A 546 -17.58 32.12 -18.15
CA LYS A 546 -17.36 33.25 -17.25
C LYS A 546 -17.91 32.91 -15.87
N THR A 547 -17.15 33.25 -14.83
CA THR A 547 -17.61 33.16 -13.45
C THR A 547 -18.51 34.35 -13.15
N ILE A 548 -19.68 34.08 -12.56
CA ILE A 548 -20.74 35.04 -12.21
C ILE A 548 -21.05 34.86 -10.72
N THR A 549 -21.24 35.95 -9.98
CA THR A 549 -21.71 35.91 -8.59
C THR A 549 -23.20 36.22 -8.57
N VAL A 550 -24.01 35.27 -8.11
CA VAL A 550 -25.46 35.41 -7.97
C VAL A 550 -25.85 35.50 -6.50
N TYR A 551 -26.85 36.31 -6.19
CA TYR A 551 -27.35 36.55 -4.84
C TYR A 551 -28.59 35.69 -4.62
N VAL A 552 -28.46 34.61 -3.84
CA VAL A 552 -29.53 33.62 -3.68
C VAL A 552 -30.19 33.78 -2.32
N SER A 553 -31.53 33.78 -2.31
CA SER A 553 -32.35 33.78 -1.09
C SER A 553 -33.28 32.57 -1.06
N MET A 554 -33.64 32.11 0.13
CA MET A 554 -34.67 31.08 0.33
C MET A 554 -36.03 31.75 0.50
N SER A 555 -37.08 31.19 -0.11
CA SER A 555 -38.43 31.66 0.18
C SER A 555 -38.83 31.29 1.63
N PRO A 556 -39.58 32.14 2.35
CA PRO A 556 -40.04 31.84 3.71
C PRO A 556 -40.86 30.54 3.80
N GLN A 557 -41.57 30.19 2.73
CA GLN A 557 -42.34 28.94 2.63
C GLN A 557 -41.43 27.70 2.55
N THR A 558 -40.30 27.81 1.85
CA THR A 558 -39.29 26.74 1.78
C THR A 558 -38.62 26.52 3.13
N ALA A 559 -38.33 27.59 3.87
CA ALA A 559 -37.75 27.51 5.21
C ALA A 559 -38.70 26.81 6.20
N TYR A 560 -40.00 27.09 6.12
CA TYR A 560 -41.04 26.47 6.96
C TYR A 560 -41.21 24.96 6.67
N MET A 561 -41.10 24.55 5.40
CA MET A 561 -41.19 23.14 4.99
C MET A 561 -39.99 22.29 5.43
N SER A 562 -38.82 22.90 5.60
CA SER A 562 -37.59 22.21 6.01
C SER A 562 -37.51 21.94 7.53
N GLY A 563 -38.49 22.40 8.33
CA GLY A 563 -38.52 22.22 9.79
C GLY A 563 -37.40 22.93 10.57
N LEU A 564 -36.62 23.78 9.90
CA LEU A 564 -35.40 24.38 10.43
C LEU A 564 -35.64 25.81 10.97
N ASP A 565 -36.71 25.97 11.75
CA ASP A 565 -37.28 27.29 12.12
C ASP A 565 -36.52 28.05 13.23
N GLN A 566 -35.53 27.41 13.87
CA GLN A 566 -34.87 28.00 15.06
C GLN A 566 -33.42 28.46 14.87
N LEU A 567 -32.75 28.13 13.77
CA LEU A 567 -31.34 28.52 13.55
C LEU A 567 -31.14 29.57 12.45
N LEU A 568 -32.12 29.81 11.58
CA LEU A 568 -32.06 30.80 10.50
C LEU A 568 -33.07 31.94 10.73
N GLN A 569 -33.09 32.56 11.91
CA GLN A 569 -33.72 33.87 12.11
C GLN A 569 -32.81 35.00 11.58
N ALA A 570 -32.48 34.96 10.30
CA ALA A 570 -31.90 36.11 9.61
C ALA A 570 -32.81 36.46 8.43
N ASP A 571 -33.43 37.64 8.52
CA ASP A 571 -34.06 38.38 7.42
C ASP A 571 -33.48 37.98 6.08
N SER A 572 -34.30 37.43 5.16
CA SER A 572 -34.08 37.35 3.70
C SER A 572 -32.67 37.72 3.20
N MET A 573 -31.63 37.01 3.67
CA MET A 573 -30.26 37.48 3.50
C MET A 573 -29.77 36.86 2.20
N GLU A 574 -29.63 37.71 1.19
CA GLU A 574 -29.10 37.31 -0.10
C GLU A 574 -27.66 36.81 0.07
N THR A 575 -27.47 35.50 -0.12
CA THR A 575 -26.16 34.86 0.04
C THR A 575 -25.44 34.89 -1.32
N PRO A 576 -24.19 35.40 -1.40
CA PRO A 576 -23.44 35.40 -2.64
C PRO A 576 -22.95 33.98 -2.98
N VAL A 577 -23.31 33.49 -4.17
CA VAL A 577 -22.92 32.17 -4.69
C VAL A 577 -22.16 32.38 -6.00
N LYS A 578 -20.94 31.84 -6.09
CA LYS A 578 -20.16 31.83 -7.34
C LYS A 578 -20.63 30.68 -8.23
N VAL A 579 -21.07 31.00 -9.45
CA VAL A 579 -21.56 30.05 -10.47
C VAL A 579 -20.90 30.34 -11.82
N LEU A 580 -21.07 29.45 -12.79
CA LEU A 580 -20.60 29.66 -14.16
C LEU A 580 -21.78 29.98 -15.08
N ASP A 581 -21.56 30.82 -16.07
CA ASP A 581 -22.55 31.14 -17.11
C ASP A 581 -23.03 29.90 -17.89
N CYS A 582 -22.14 28.90 -18.00
CA CYS A 582 -22.41 27.61 -18.63
C CYS A 582 -22.99 26.55 -17.68
N ASP A 583 -23.30 26.87 -16.41
CA ASP A 583 -23.97 25.91 -15.52
C ASP A 583 -25.47 25.77 -15.89
N THR A 584 -26.01 24.55 -15.77
CA THR A 584 -27.46 24.31 -15.88
C THR A 584 -28.21 24.80 -14.64
N ILE A 585 -29.53 24.98 -14.77
CA ILE A 585 -30.37 25.44 -13.66
C ILE A 585 -30.32 24.47 -12.48
N SER A 586 -30.30 23.16 -12.72
CA SER A 586 -30.10 22.17 -11.67
C SER A 586 -28.73 22.25 -10.99
N GLN A 587 -27.65 22.50 -11.74
CA GLN A 587 -26.32 22.69 -11.16
C GLN A 587 -26.26 23.93 -10.27
N ILE A 588 -26.95 25.01 -10.65
CA ILE A 588 -27.04 26.25 -9.86
C ILE A 588 -27.84 26.02 -8.59
N LYS A 589 -28.96 25.29 -8.66
CA LYS A 589 -29.72 24.89 -7.47
C LYS A 589 -28.83 24.10 -6.50
N GLU A 590 -28.03 23.17 -7.00
CA GLU A 590 -27.10 22.38 -6.18
C GLU A 590 -26.02 23.25 -5.52
N LYS A 591 -25.32 24.11 -6.29
CA LYS A 591 -24.31 25.06 -5.76
C LYS A 591 -24.91 26.05 -4.75
N SER A 592 -26.16 26.48 -4.97
CA SER A 592 -26.87 27.36 -4.06
C SER A 592 -27.19 26.67 -2.74
N LEU A 593 -27.73 25.45 -2.79
CA LEU A 593 -28.01 24.65 -1.60
C LEU A 593 -26.73 24.31 -0.83
N ASP A 594 -25.63 23.99 -1.51
CA ASP A 594 -24.33 23.75 -0.87
C ASP A 594 -23.76 24.98 -0.17
N THR A 595 -24.06 26.18 -0.67
CA THR A 595 -23.60 27.44 -0.06
C THR A 595 -24.49 27.86 1.10
N ILE A 596 -25.81 27.80 0.93
CA ILE A 596 -26.79 28.19 1.96
C ILE A 596 -26.77 27.20 3.14
N TYR A 597 -26.71 25.90 2.85
CA TYR A 597 -26.73 24.83 3.85
C TYR A 597 -25.34 24.24 4.11
N ARG A 598 -24.28 25.05 3.98
CA ARG A 598 -22.88 24.62 4.09
C ARG A 598 -22.56 23.88 5.38
N SER A 599 -23.22 24.22 6.49
CA SER A 599 -23.04 23.63 7.83
C SER A 599 -24.04 22.52 8.17
N ILE A 600 -24.96 22.17 7.27
CA ILE A 600 -26.02 21.17 7.52
C ILE A 600 -25.75 19.91 6.70
N SER A 601 -25.97 18.74 7.29
CA SER A 601 -25.83 17.43 6.64
C SER A 601 -26.76 17.29 5.44
N TYR A 602 -26.34 16.53 4.41
CA TYR A 602 -27.06 16.49 3.13
C TYR A 602 -28.50 15.96 3.25
N SER A 603 -28.75 14.92 4.06
CA SER A 603 -30.09 14.32 4.22
C SER A 603 -31.14 15.26 4.83
N GLN A 604 -30.70 16.32 5.53
CA GLN A 604 -31.58 17.30 6.16
C GLN A 604 -31.91 18.48 5.24
N ARG A 605 -31.30 18.55 4.06
CA ARG A 605 -31.49 19.64 3.10
C ARG A 605 -32.70 19.37 2.20
N PRO A 606 -33.38 20.42 1.70
CA PRO A 606 -34.36 20.27 0.63
C PRO A 606 -33.75 19.63 -0.62
N LEU A 607 -34.49 18.74 -1.27
CA LEU A 607 -34.06 18.12 -2.53
C LEU A 607 -34.14 19.12 -3.67
N LYS A 608 -33.13 19.10 -4.56
CA LYS A 608 -33.09 20.01 -5.73
C LYS A 608 -34.27 19.85 -6.69
N GLU A 609 -34.93 18.70 -6.68
CA GLU A 609 -36.08 18.38 -7.54
C GLU A 609 -37.38 19.03 -7.04
N ASP A 610 -37.47 19.30 -5.74
CA ASP A 610 -38.63 19.94 -5.09
C ASP A 610 -38.60 21.47 -5.17
N LEU A 611 -37.50 22.03 -5.68
CA LEU A 611 -37.27 23.46 -5.76
C LEU A 611 -37.23 23.97 -7.20
N ASP A 612 -37.90 25.10 -7.41
CA ASP A 612 -37.77 25.92 -8.61
C ASP A 612 -36.88 27.13 -8.32
N LEU A 613 -36.16 27.60 -9.34
CA LEU A 613 -35.25 28.75 -9.25
C LEU A 613 -35.92 29.97 -9.88
N GLU A 614 -36.30 30.96 -9.07
CA GLU A 614 -36.94 32.19 -9.52
C GLU A 614 -35.88 33.30 -9.67
N TRP A 615 -35.81 33.93 -10.84
CA TRP A 615 -34.99 35.10 -11.10
C TRP A 615 -35.80 36.40 -10.96
N ARG A 616 -35.30 37.33 -10.12
CA ARG A 616 -35.90 38.65 -9.91
C ARG A 616 -35.30 39.67 -10.88
N THR A 617 -35.92 39.84 -12.03
CA THR A 617 -35.48 40.76 -13.10
C THR A 617 -35.85 42.24 -12.85
N GLY A 618 -35.56 42.78 -11.67
CA GLY A 618 -35.82 44.19 -11.36
C GLY A 618 -37.25 44.65 -11.70
N GLN A 619 -37.40 45.65 -12.57
CA GLN A 619 -38.70 46.18 -13.02
C GLN A 619 -39.49 45.25 -13.97
N SER A 620 -38.88 44.17 -14.47
CA SER A 620 -39.45 43.28 -15.50
C SER A 620 -40.19 42.06 -14.95
N GLY A 621 -40.31 41.94 -13.62
CA GLY A 621 -41.08 40.87 -12.96
C GLY A 621 -40.23 39.69 -12.49
N ARG A 622 -40.92 38.60 -12.12
CA ARG A 622 -40.34 37.34 -11.62
C ARG A 622 -40.39 36.28 -12.71
N LEU A 623 -39.30 35.57 -12.95
CA LEU A 623 -39.21 34.51 -13.97
C LEU A 623 -38.72 33.21 -13.33
N ILE A 624 -39.45 32.11 -13.51
CA ILE A 624 -38.98 30.79 -13.08
C ILE A 624 -38.06 30.21 -14.16
N LEU A 625 -36.84 29.86 -13.77
CA LEU A 625 -35.86 29.20 -14.61
C LEU A 625 -35.98 27.69 -14.44
N SER A 626 -35.91 26.96 -15.56
CA SER A 626 -35.92 25.50 -15.56
C SER A 626 -34.92 24.95 -16.57
N ASP A 627 -34.47 23.72 -16.36
CA ASP A 627 -33.54 23.04 -17.27
C ASP A 627 -34.13 22.85 -18.69
N GLU A 628 -35.46 22.71 -18.76
CA GLU A 628 -36.24 22.72 -19.99
C GLU A 628 -37.45 23.66 -19.83
N ASP A 629 -37.63 24.56 -20.79
CA ASP A 629 -38.81 25.40 -20.94
C ASP A 629 -39.19 25.59 -22.43
N GLN A 630 -40.19 26.44 -22.69
CA GLN A 630 -40.63 26.76 -24.06
C GLN A 630 -39.55 27.47 -24.91
N THR A 631 -38.50 27.99 -24.29
CA THR A 631 -37.40 28.72 -24.95
C THR A 631 -36.20 27.83 -25.27
N THR A 632 -36.22 26.56 -24.82
CA THR A 632 -35.16 25.57 -25.03
C THR A 632 -34.79 25.43 -26.50
N LYS A 633 -33.49 25.53 -26.81
CA LYS A 633 -33.00 25.43 -28.19
C LYS A 633 -33.05 23.98 -28.67
N GLN A 634 -33.81 23.76 -29.75
CA GLN A 634 -33.90 22.48 -30.45
C GLN A 634 -33.07 22.52 -31.75
N GLU A 635 -32.18 21.54 -31.91
CA GLU A 635 -31.34 21.35 -33.09
C GLU A 635 -31.55 19.94 -33.66
N GLY A 636 -32.56 19.78 -34.53
CA GLY A 636 -32.92 18.47 -35.09
C GLY A 636 -33.47 17.52 -34.01
N GLU A 637 -32.83 16.35 -33.87
CA GLU A 637 -33.14 15.36 -32.81
C GLU A 637 -32.55 15.72 -31.44
N TRP A 638 -31.80 16.83 -31.34
CA TRP A 638 -31.12 17.22 -30.12
C TRP A 638 -31.77 18.42 -29.44
N LYS A 639 -31.94 18.35 -28.12
CA LYS A 639 -32.31 19.49 -27.26
C LYS A 639 -31.13 19.89 -26.38
N ARG A 640 -30.83 21.19 -26.34
CA ARG A 640 -29.77 21.73 -25.48
C ARG A 640 -30.34 22.14 -24.12
N MET A 641 -29.73 21.66 -23.04
CA MET A 641 -30.12 22.04 -21.67
C MET A 641 -29.98 23.55 -21.45
N ASN A 642 -30.94 24.16 -20.76
CA ASN A 642 -30.92 25.59 -20.45
C ASN A 642 -29.84 25.91 -19.40
N THR A 643 -29.14 27.03 -19.62
CA THR A 643 -28.02 27.52 -18.79
C THR A 643 -28.26 28.99 -18.40
N LEU A 644 -27.46 29.56 -17.48
CA LEU A 644 -27.57 31.00 -17.18
C LEU A 644 -27.28 31.88 -18.40
N ALA A 645 -26.35 31.47 -19.26
CA ALA A 645 -26.06 32.14 -20.51
C ALA A 645 -27.25 32.14 -21.47
N HIS A 646 -28.08 31.08 -21.45
CA HIS A 646 -29.31 31.02 -22.24
C HIS A 646 -30.32 32.10 -21.83
N TYR A 647 -30.50 32.29 -20.53
CA TYR A 647 -31.37 33.34 -19.97
C TYR A 647 -30.71 34.74 -19.95
N LYS A 648 -29.44 34.85 -20.36
CA LYS A 648 -28.65 36.09 -20.33
C LYS A 648 -28.63 36.74 -18.94
N CYS A 649 -28.51 35.91 -17.91
CA CYS A 649 -28.42 36.37 -16.53
C CYS A 649 -27.12 37.17 -16.33
N SER A 650 -27.20 38.34 -15.69
CA SER A 650 -26.05 39.21 -15.44
C SER A 650 -25.36 38.91 -14.11
N ASP A 651 -24.11 39.37 -13.98
CA ASP A 651 -23.39 39.37 -12.69
C ASP A 651 -24.13 40.22 -11.64
N GLY A 652 -24.24 39.70 -10.42
CA GLY A 652 -25.04 40.28 -9.34
C GLY A 652 -26.55 40.03 -9.41
N ALA A 653 -27.03 39.07 -10.20
CA ALA A 653 -28.44 38.74 -10.28
C ALA A 653 -29.01 38.19 -8.96
N SER A 654 -30.22 38.62 -8.58
CA SER A 654 -30.96 38.12 -7.40
C SER A 654 -31.86 36.94 -7.78
N LEU A 655 -31.58 35.78 -7.19
CA LEU A 655 -32.28 34.52 -7.39
C LEU A 655 -32.99 34.10 -6.08
N THR A 656 -34.13 33.41 -6.20
CA THR A 656 -34.89 32.89 -5.06
C THR A 656 -35.22 31.42 -5.28
N LEU A 657 -34.94 30.57 -4.30
CA LEU A 657 -35.35 29.17 -4.30
C LEU A 657 -36.76 29.04 -3.72
N VAL A 658 -37.71 28.59 -4.55
CA VAL A 658 -39.13 28.46 -4.20
C VAL A 658 -39.58 26.99 -4.28
N PRO A 659 -40.53 26.52 -3.45
CA PRO A 659 -41.04 25.16 -3.56
C PRO A 659 -41.89 25.01 -4.82
N LYS A 660 -41.76 23.87 -5.49
CA LYS A 660 -42.52 23.57 -6.70
C LYS A 660 -44.01 23.40 -6.37
N GLN A 661 -44.90 24.04 -7.14
CA GLN A 661 -46.36 24.05 -6.84
C GLN A 661 -47.01 22.65 -6.85
N SER A 662 -46.47 21.69 -7.62
CA SER A 662 -46.93 20.29 -7.59
C SER A 662 -46.63 19.59 -6.25
N SER A 663 -45.57 19.99 -5.57
CA SER A 663 -45.17 19.46 -4.25
C SER A 663 -46.10 19.96 -3.14
N MET A 664 -46.76 21.11 -3.33
CA MET A 664 -47.79 21.62 -2.42
C MET A 664 -49.09 20.80 -2.46
N TYR A 665 -49.52 20.32 -3.65
CA TYR A 665 -50.74 19.51 -3.79
C TYR A 665 -50.61 18.10 -3.19
N ASN A 666 -49.40 17.51 -3.21
CA ASN A 666 -49.14 16.20 -2.57
C ASN A 666 -49.25 16.25 -1.04
N ILE A 667 -48.93 17.40 -0.42
CA ILE A 667 -49.02 17.58 1.04
C ILE A 667 -50.46 17.82 1.51
N SER A 668 -51.30 18.51 0.73
CA SER A 668 -52.72 18.68 1.08
C SER A 668 -53.48 17.35 1.20
N ILE A 669 -53.10 16.33 0.41
CA ILE A 669 -53.71 14.98 0.47
C ILE A 669 -53.14 14.15 1.63
N LEU A 670 -51.90 14.42 2.06
CA LEU A 670 -51.29 13.77 3.23
C LEU A 670 -51.81 14.35 4.56
N SER A 671 -52.14 15.64 4.60
CA SER A 671 -52.67 16.32 5.79
C SER A 671 -54.08 15.86 6.18
N GLU A 672 -54.95 15.49 5.23
CA GLU A 672 -56.32 15.01 5.53
C GLU A 672 -56.35 13.54 5.98
N LYS A 673 -55.32 12.73 5.66
CA LYS A 673 -55.29 11.29 6.00
C LYS A 673 -54.80 10.98 7.42
N MET A 674 -54.34 11.97 8.19
CA MET A 674 -53.78 11.72 9.52
C MET A 674 -54.81 11.61 10.67
N GLU A 675 -56.12 11.78 10.43
CA GLU A 675 -57.11 11.81 11.52
C GLU A 675 -58.01 10.57 11.72
N LYS A 676 -58.03 9.53 10.85
CA LYS A 676 -58.88 8.34 11.13
C LYS A 676 -58.25 6.98 10.77
N SER A 677 -58.09 6.19 11.83
CA SER A 677 -57.73 4.77 12.00
C SER A 677 -58.08 3.73 10.91
N HIS A 678 -57.13 2.79 10.74
CA HIS A 678 -57.21 1.34 10.43
C HIS A 678 -58.45 0.73 9.73
N LYS A 679 -58.22 0.07 8.58
CA LYS A 679 -58.47 -1.36 8.24
C LYS A 679 -58.79 -1.57 6.73
N TYR A 680 -58.26 -2.68 6.22
CA TYR A 680 -58.53 -3.39 4.94
C TYR A 680 -57.99 -2.83 3.60
N GLU A 681 -57.13 -3.69 3.03
CA GLU A 681 -57.07 -4.15 1.64
C GLU A 681 -56.77 -3.21 0.47
N THR A 682 -55.58 -3.47 -0.10
CA THR A 682 -55.29 -3.72 -1.52
C THR A 682 -55.93 -2.81 -2.57
N LEU A 683 -55.09 -2.06 -3.29
CA LEU A 683 -54.82 -2.26 -4.72
C LEU A 683 -53.76 -1.25 -5.21
N ASN A 684 -52.82 -1.77 -6.01
CA ASN A 684 -51.81 -1.10 -6.84
C ASN A 684 -51.98 0.40 -7.09
N PHE A 685 -50.96 1.20 -6.76
CA PHE A 685 -50.40 2.22 -7.67
C PHE A 685 -48.94 2.47 -7.25
N GLY A 686 -48.00 1.94 -8.02
CA GLY A 686 -46.59 2.25 -7.87
C GLY A 686 -46.23 3.47 -8.70
N PHE A 687 -45.46 4.40 -8.14
CA PHE A 687 -44.50 5.27 -8.83
C PHE A 687 -43.59 5.92 -7.79
N ASN A 688 -42.42 5.32 -7.54
CA ASN A 688 -41.22 6.02 -7.06
C ASN A 688 -40.06 5.50 -7.91
N LYS A 689 -39.77 6.19 -9.01
CA LYS A 689 -38.49 6.10 -9.71
C LYS A 689 -37.48 6.92 -8.89
N ALA A 690 -36.93 6.31 -7.84
CA ALA A 690 -35.71 6.80 -7.22
C ALA A 690 -34.50 6.18 -7.94
N SER A 691 -33.57 7.04 -8.30
CA SER A 691 -32.35 6.82 -9.05
C SER A 691 -31.48 5.69 -8.46
N SER A 692 -31.50 4.53 -9.11
CA SER A 692 -30.55 3.45 -8.84
C SER A 692 -29.22 3.74 -9.54
N PRO A 693 -28.05 3.46 -8.94
CA PRO A 693 -26.81 3.28 -9.69
C PRO A 693 -26.74 1.84 -10.21
N PRO A 694 -26.55 1.59 -11.52
CA PRO A 694 -26.30 0.25 -12.00
C PRO A 694 -24.83 -0.13 -11.76
N MET A 695 -24.66 -1.35 -11.28
CA MET A 695 -23.38 -2.03 -11.15
C MET A 695 -22.68 -2.16 -12.51
N SER A 696 -21.44 -1.68 -12.57
CA SER A 696 -20.36 -2.20 -13.43
C SER A 696 -20.63 -2.29 -14.94
N ARG A 697 -20.62 -1.13 -15.62
CA ARG A 697 -20.08 -0.95 -16.99
C ARG A 697 -19.96 0.55 -17.29
N ALA A 698 -18.78 1.11 -17.06
CA ALA A 698 -18.48 2.52 -17.29
C ALA A 698 -18.27 2.88 -18.78
N THR A 699 -19.06 2.31 -19.70
CA THR A 699 -18.85 2.51 -21.15
C THR A 699 -20.13 2.67 -21.97
N SER A 700 -21.26 3.04 -21.37
CA SER A 700 -22.47 3.36 -22.14
C SER A 700 -23.02 4.73 -21.75
N PRO A 701 -23.28 5.63 -22.71
CA PRO A 701 -24.00 6.87 -22.43
C PRO A 701 -25.37 6.52 -21.84
N LEU A 702 -25.72 7.08 -20.69
CA LEU A 702 -27.10 7.12 -20.24
C LEU A 702 -27.87 8.00 -21.23
N ASN A 703 -28.42 7.38 -22.26
CA ASN A 703 -29.41 8.00 -23.13
C ASN A 703 -30.42 6.92 -23.47
N HIS A 704 -31.60 7.01 -22.89
CA HIS A 704 -32.88 6.71 -23.55
C HIS A 704 -34.03 6.97 -22.56
N ASP A 705 -34.49 8.22 -22.47
CA ASP A 705 -35.92 8.44 -22.22
C ASP A 705 -36.63 8.15 -23.55
N LEU A 706 -37.14 6.92 -23.66
CA LEU A 706 -37.83 6.39 -24.84
C LEU A 706 -39.22 7.02 -25.07
N GLU A 707 -39.66 7.97 -24.25
CA GLU A 707 -40.99 8.57 -24.39
C GLU A 707 -41.07 9.73 -25.41
N ASN A 708 -39.99 10.51 -25.62
CA ASN A 708 -40.07 11.76 -26.41
C ASN A 708 -39.19 11.82 -27.67
N GLY A 709 -38.40 10.79 -27.98
CA GLY A 709 -37.62 10.72 -29.24
C GLY A 709 -36.47 11.73 -29.40
N TYR A 710 -36.24 12.62 -28.44
CA TYR A 710 -35.14 13.61 -28.46
C TYR A 710 -33.95 13.15 -27.61
N LYS A 711 -32.73 13.48 -28.05
CA LYS A 711 -31.48 13.32 -27.29
C LYS A 711 -31.08 14.64 -26.63
N TYR A 712 -30.70 14.62 -25.37
CA TYR A 712 -30.29 15.81 -24.63
C TYR A 712 -28.77 15.98 -24.65
N TRP A 713 -28.31 17.24 -24.71
CA TRP A 713 -26.90 17.58 -24.57
C TRP A 713 -26.74 18.91 -23.81
N HIS A 714 -25.61 19.09 -23.12
CA HIS A 714 -25.31 20.30 -22.37
C HIS A 714 -24.15 21.09 -22.99
N LEU A 715 -22.93 20.61 -22.79
CA LEU A 715 -21.70 21.22 -23.28
C LEU A 715 -21.10 20.40 -24.42
N VAL A 716 -21.18 19.07 -24.33
CA VAL A 716 -20.58 18.13 -25.29
C VAL A 716 -21.68 17.41 -26.07
N LYS A 717 -21.64 17.55 -27.40
CA LYS A 717 -22.53 16.83 -28.33
C LYS A 717 -21.78 15.63 -28.91
N HIS A 718 -22.16 14.41 -28.52
CA HIS A 718 -21.65 13.20 -29.15
C HIS A 718 -22.48 12.92 -30.42
N HIS A 719 -21.89 13.08 -31.61
CA HIS A 719 -22.51 12.65 -32.86
C HIS A 719 -22.36 11.13 -33.02
N ASP A 720 -23.47 10.40 -33.18
CA ASP A 720 -23.52 8.93 -33.37
C ASP A 720 -23.00 8.45 -34.75
N ASN A 721 -22.42 9.33 -35.58
CA ASN A 721 -22.06 9.00 -36.96
C ASN A 721 -20.57 8.70 -37.14
N ASP A 722 -20.04 7.72 -36.41
CA ASP A 722 -18.69 7.19 -36.68
C ASP A 722 -18.49 5.73 -36.24
N HIS A 723 -19.53 4.89 -36.36
CA HIS A 723 -19.42 3.42 -36.22
C HIS A 723 -18.69 2.72 -37.39
N SER A 724 -17.88 3.44 -38.16
CA SER A 724 -17.11 2.88 -39.27
C SER A 724 -15.60 3.13 -39.16
N LYS A 725 -15.07 3.24 -37.92
CA LYS A 725 -13.63 3.09 -37.62
C LYS A 725 -13.35 2.90 -36.11
N ASP A 726 -13.93 1.88 -35.49
CA ASP A 726 -13.64 1.45 -34.10
C ASP A 726 -12.26 0.77 -33.94
N GLY A 727 -11.24 1.28 -34.63
CA GLY A 727 -9.85 0.81 -34.52
C GLY A 727 -8.82 1.88 -34.19
N ASP A 728 -9.17 3.18 -34.23
CA ASP A 728 -8.16 4.25 -34.24
C ASP A 728 -8.45 5.43 -33.29
N ARG A 729 -9.56 5.39 -32.53
CA ARG A 729 -9.88 6.42 -31.52
C ARG A 729 -9.10 6.28 -30.21
N GLY A 730 -8.41 5.15 -30.00
CA GLY A 730 -7.56 4.92 -28.83
C GLY A 730 -6.12 5.42 -28.96
N ASN A 731 -5.70 5.91 -30.14
CA ASN A 731 -4.28 6.16 -30.44
C ASN A 731 -3.89 7.61 -30.75
N LYS A 732 -4.80 8.58 -30.62
CA LYS A 732 -4.38 9.99 -30.61
C LYS A 732 -3.95 10.33 -29.20
N MET A 733 -2.62 10.43 -29.02
CA MET A 733 -2.01 11.00 -27.81
C MET A 733 -2.90 12.08 -27.24
N VAL A 734 -3.19 11.97 -25.93
CA VAL A 734 -3.77 13.06 -25.14
C VAL A 734 -3.04 14.33 -25.55
N SER A 735 -3.74 15.28 -26.18
CA SER A 735 -3.08 16.51 -26.59
C SER A 735 -2.41 17.12 -25.36
N GLU A 736 -1.21 17.66 -25.50
CA GLU A 736 -0.39 18.22 -24.42
C GLU A 736 -1.19 19.17 -23.49
N ILE A 737 -2.22 19.83 -24.05
CA ILE A 737 -3.15 20.75 -23.38
C ILE A 737 -4.08 20.03 -22.39
N TYR A 738 -4.43 18.76 -22.62
CA TYR A 738 -5.30 17.99 -21.71
C TYR A 738 -4.51 17.35 -20.57
N LEU A 739 -3.28 16.92 -20.84
CA LEU A 739 -2.39 16.37 -19.81
C LEU A 739 -1.99 17.44 -18.79
N THR A 740 -1.77 18.68 -19.24
CA THR A 740 -1.52 19.82 -18.36
C THR A 740 -2.71 20.14 -17.43
N ARG A 741 -3.96 19.94 -17.86
CA ARG A 741 -5.15 20.08 -16.96
C ARG A 741 -5.24 19.00 -15.90
N LEU A 742 -4.91 17.75 -16.26
CA LEU A 742 -4.85 16.63 -15.31
C LEU A 742 -3.74 16.87 -14.27
N LEU A 743 -2.56 17.29 -14.72
CA LEU A 743 -1.44 17.66 -13.86
C LEU A 743 -1.77 18.86 -12.96
N ALA A 744 -2.46 19.87 -13.48
CA ALA A 744 -2.94 21.01 -12.68
C ALA A 744 -3.85 20.54 -11.55
N THR A 745 -4.87 19.74 -11.90
CA THR A 745 -5.85 19.22 -10.93
C THR A 745 -5.17 18.32 -9.89
N LYS A 746 -4.22 17.47 -10.31
CA LYS A 746 -3.42 16.63 -9.42
C LYS A 746 -2.56 17.46 -8.47
N GLY A 747 -1.83 18.45 -8.99
CA GLY A 747 -0.97 19.32 -8.19
C GLY A 747 -1.74 20.08 -7.12
N THR A 748 -2.95 20.56 -7.44
CA THR A 748 -3.85 21.24 -6.48
C THR A 748 -4.40 20.29 -5.41
N LEU A 749 -4.58 19.01 -5.70
CA LEU A 749 -5.16 18.04 -4.76
C LEU A 749 -4.11 17.22 -4.00
N GLN A 750 -2.84 17.28 -4.41
CA GLN A 750 -1.75 16.42 -3.94
C GLN A 750 -1.66 16.34 -2.41
N LYS A 751 -1.62 17.48 -1.73
CA LYS A 751 -1.48 17.53 -0.27
C LYS A 751 -2.61 16.79 0.46
N PHE A 752 -3.86 16.91 -0.02
CA PHE A 752 -4.99 16.21 0.59
C PHE A 752 -4.91 14.69 0.38
N VAL A 753 -4.31 14.24 -0.72
CA VAL A 753 -4.02 12.82 -0.97
C VAL A 753 -2.90 12.35 -0.05
N ASP A 754 -1.82 13.11 0.06
CA ASP A 754 -0.68 12.82 0.95
C ASP A 754 -1.14 12.71 2.40
N ASP A 755 -1.86 13.72 2.91
CA ASP A 755 -2.37 13.79 4.29
C ASP A 755 -3.25 12.56 4.62
N LEU A 756 -4.08 12.12 3.66
CA LEU A 756 -4.91 10.93 3.83
C LEU A 756 -4.07 9.64 3.86
N PHE A 757 -3.12 9.48 2.93
CA PHE A 757 -2.31 8.26 2.83
C PHE A 757 -1.37 8.15 4.03
N GLU A 758 -0.76 9.25 4.46
CA GLU A 758 0.09 9.32 5.64
C GLU A 758 -0.71 8.95 6.91
N THR A 759 -1.93 9.47 7.06
CA THR A 759 -2.79 9.14 8.20
C THR A 759 -3.17 7.65 8.22
N ILE A 760 -3.47 7.07 7.06
CA ILE A 760 -3.83 5.64 6.94
C ILE A 760 -2.64 4.72 7.21
N PHE A 761 -1.44 5.06 6.72
CA PHE A 761 -0.22 4.27 6.86
C PHE A 761 0.69 4.72 8.01
N SER A 762 0.10 5.32 9.05
CA SER A 762 0.79 5.74 10.27
C SER A 762 0.45 4.83 11.44
N THR A 763 1.46 4.48 12.25
CA THR A 763 1.29 3.71 13.50
C THR A 763 0.98 4.59 14.72
N ALA A 764 1.24 5.90 14.63
CA ALA A 764 0.96 6.88 15.68
C ALA A 764 0.64 8.26 15.09
N HIS A 765 -0.63 8.52 14.75
CA HIS A 765 -1.06 9.82 14.24
C HIS A 765 -1.60 10.67 15.40
N ARG A 766 -1.08 11.90 15.57
CA ARG A 766 -1.49 12.86 16.63
C ARG A 766 -1.50 12.28 18.06
N GLY A 767 -0.62 11.31 18.35
CA GLY A 767 -0.50 10.68 19.66
C GLY A 767 -1.55 9.60 19.96
N GLN A 768 -2.43 9.25 19.00
CA GLN A 768 -3.28 8.06 19.09
C GLN A 768 -2.52 6.81 18.64
N ALA A 769 -2.68 5.72 19.38
CA ALA A 769 -2.07 4.43 19.05
C ALA A 769 -2.83 3.72 17.91
N LEU A 770 -2.12 2.91 17.14
CA LEU A 770 -2.68 2.02 16.12
C LEU A 770 -3.88 1.21 16.67
N PRO A 771 -4.98 1.07 15.92
CA PRO A 771 -6.10 0.21 16.32
C PRO A 771 -5.66 -1.24 16.59
N LEU A 772 -6.03 -1.75 17.76
CA LEU A 772 -5.68 -3.11 18.22
C LEU A 772 -6.08 -4.19 17.22
N ALA A 773 -7.22 -4.01 16.54
CA ALA A 773 -7.72 -4.92 15.52
C ALA A 773 -6.75 -5.14 14.35
N ILE A 774 -6.01 -4.09 13.94
CA ILE A 774 -5.05 -4.18 12.83
C ILE A 774 -3.86 -5.05 13.27
N LYS A 775 -3.26 -4.73 14.42
CA LYS A 775 -2.13 -5.49 14.97
C LYS A 775 -2.52 -6.95 15.21
N TYR A 776 -3.67 -7.20 15.83
CA TYR A 776 -4.12 -8.56 16.12
C TYR A 776 -4.33 -9.42 14.87
N MET A 777 -4.96 -8.86 13.83
CA MET A 777 -5.16 -9.60 12.58
C MET A 777 -3.87 -9.76 11.77
N PHE A 778 -2.97 -8.77 11.80
CA PHE A 778 -1.68 -8.87 11.11
C PHE A 778 -0.75 -9.88 11.77
N ASP A 779 -0.71 -9.93 13.10
CA ASP A 779 0.00 -10.97 13.85
C ASP A 779 -0.56 -12.36 13.52
N PHE A 780 -1.89 -12.50 13.45
CA PHE A 780 -2.52 -13.75 13.01
C PHE A 780 -2.06 -14.18 11.61
N LEU A 781 -1.98 -13.25 10.64
CA LEU A 781 -1.50 -13.57 9.29
C LEU A 781 -0.01 -13.94 9.27
N ASP A 782 0.80 -13.28 10.12
CA ASP A 782 2.23 -13.58 10.28
C ASP A 782 2.42 -15.00 10.88
N ASP A 783 1.66 -15.35 11.91
CA ASP A 783 1.67 -16.68 12.54
C ASP A 783 1.21 -17.77 11.56
N GLN A 784 0.17 -17.52 10.77
CA GLN A 784 -0.29 -18.46 9.74
C GLN A 784 0.77 -18.69 8.66
N ALA A 785 1.46 -17.63 8.23
CA ALA A 785 2.55 -17.76 7.27
C ALA A 785 3.71 -18.61 7.84
N LEU A 786 4.09 -18.38 9.10
CA LEU A 786 5.13 -19.15 9.79
C LEU A 786 4.74 -20.62 9.97
N ASN A 787 3.49 -20.91 10.37
CA ASN A 787 2.99 -22.27 10.58
C ASN A 787 3.00 -23.11 9.31
N HIS A 788 2.80 -22.48 8.15
CA HIS A 788 2.88 -23.14 6.84
C HIS A 788 4.25 -23.05 6.16
N GLY A 789 5.30 -22.57 6.87
CA GLY A 789 6.68 -22.52 6.37
C GLY A 789 6.92 -21.49 5.26
N ILE A 790 6.08 -20.45 5.16
CA ILE A 790 6.22 -19.38 4.18
C ILE A 790 7.26 -18.38 4.66
N THR A 791 8.42 -18.36 4.00
CA THR A 791 9.54 -17.45 4.30
C THR A 791 9.60 -16.21 3.41
N ASP A 792 8.81 -16.16 2.33
CA ASP A 792 8.73 -15.02 1.41
C ASP A 792 7.91 -13.86 2.03
N SER A 793 8.58 -12.78 2.40
CA SER A 793 7.95 -11.58 2.98
C SER A 793 6.96 -10.91 2.04
N GLU A 794 7.11 -11.06 0.71
CA GLU A 794 6.16 -10.50 -0.26
C GLU A 794 4.78 -11.19 -0.20
N VAL A 795 4.75 -12.48 0.17
CA VAL A 795 3.48 -13.21 0.34
C VAL A 795 2.69 -12.61 1.49
N VAL A 796 3.35 -12.43 2.64
CA VAL A 796 2.75 -11.86 3.85
C VAL A 796 2.34 -10.41 3.62
N HIS A 797 3.18 -9.61 2.95
CA HIS A 797 2.82 -8.26 2.51
C HIS A 797 1.53 -8.28 1.66
N THR A 798 1.43 -9.22 0.71
CA THR A 798 0.24 -9.34 -0.14
C THR A 798 -1.01 -9.71 0.65
N TRP A 799 -0.91 -10.60 1.65
CA TRP A 799 -2.02 -10.96 2.53
C TRP A 799 -2.50 -9.77 3.37
N LYS A 800 -1.56 -8.99 3.94
CA LYS A 800 -1.86 -7.75 4.68
C LYS A 800 -2.55 -6.71 3.78
N SER A 801 -2.04 -6.47 2.57
CA SER A 801 -2.66 -5.57 1.59
C SER A 801 -4.06 -6.03 1.16
N ASN A 802 -4.24 -7.32 0.86
CA ASN A 802 -5.51 -7.89 0.42
C ASN A 802 -6.59 -7.98 1.52
N SER A 803 -6.18 -8.04 2.79
CA SER A 803 -7.11 -8.14 3.94
C SER A 803 -7.68 -6.79 4.37
N LEU A 804 -6.84 -5.75 4.46
CA LEU A 804 -7.24 -4.45 5.02
C LEU A 804 -7.24 -3.32 3.97
N PRO A 805 -6.10 -2.80 3.45
CA PRO A 805 -6.11 -1.66 2.53
C PRO A 805 -7.01 -1.82 1.31
N LEU A 806 -6.94 -2.96 0.63
CA LEU A 806 -7.66 -3.17 -0.63
C LEU A 806 -9.16 -3.47 -0.43
N ARG A 807 -9.59 -3.76 0.80
CA ARG A 807 -10.98 -4.14 1.13
C ARG A 807 -11.72 -3.05 1.88
N PHE A 808 -11.07 -2.52 2.89
CA PHE A 808 -11.63 -1.51 3.78
C PHE A 808 -11.35 -0.11 3.23
N TRP A 809 -10.06 0.27 3.14
CA TRP A 809 -9.67 1.65 2.79
C TRP A 809 -10.06 2.03 1.37
N VAL A 810 -9.78 1.20 0.37
CA VAL A 810 -10.19 1.45 -1.02
C VAL A 810 -11.70 1.65 -1.13
N ASN A 811 -12.50 0.89 -0.38
CA ASN A 811 -13.94 1.01 -0.40
C ASN A 811 -14.42 2.34 0.18
N LEU A 812 -13.83 2.79 1.31
CA LEU A 812 -14.17 4.08 1.92
C LEU A 812 -13.67 5.28 1.12
N ILE A 813 -12.49 5.20 0.49
CA ILE A 813 -11.95 6.25 -0.39
C ILE A 813 -12.87 6.43 -1.60
N LYS A 814 -13.32 5.34 -2.22
CA LYS A 814 -14.27 5.42 -3.35
C LYS A 814 -15.67 5.87 -2.91
N ASN A 815 -16.09 5.52 -1.71
CA ASN A 815 -17.45 5.74 -1.21
C ASN A 815 -17.43 6.53 0.11
N PRO A 816 -17.00 7.80 0.11
CA PRO A 816 -17.02 8.63 1.32
C PRO A 816 -18.44 8.84 1.86
N ASN A 817 -19.48 8.69 1.01
CA ASN A 817 -20.90 8.70 1.41
C ASN A 817 -21.31 7.51 2.30
N PHE A 818 -20.42 6.53 2.52
CA PHE A 818 -20.59 5.49 3.53
C PHE A 818 -20.21 5.99 4.93
N VAL A 819 -19.36 7.01 5.02
CA VAL A 819 -18.85 7.58 6.28
C VAL A 819 -19.56 8.89 6.62
N PHE A 820 -19.86 9.70 5.60
CA PHE A 820 -20.42 11.03 5.76
C PHE A 820 -21.81 11.14 5.11
N ASP A 821 -22.65 12.00 5.67
CA ASP A 821 -23.92 12.38 5.07
C ASP A 821 -23.71 13.44 3.98
N ILE A 822 -23.27 12.97 2.82
CA ILE A 822 -22.89 13.77 1.66
C ILE A 822 -23.49 13.24 0.35
N ASN A 823 -23.67 14.12 -0.61
CA ASN A 823 -23.98 13.76 -1.99
C ASN A 823 -22.69 13.58 -2.80
N LYS A 824 -22.49 12.39 -3.37
CA LYS A 824 -21.36 12.10 -4.26
C LYS A 824 -21.81 12.21 -5.71
N SER A 825 -21.32 13.22 -6.43
CA SER A 825 -21.57 13.36 -7.87
C SER A 825 -20.72 12.38 -8.70
N ASN A 826 -21.16 12.05 -9.91
CA ASN A 826 -20.49 11.09 -10.80
C ASN A 826 -19.04 11.47 -11.14
N ILE A 827 -18.77 12.77 -11.29
CA ILE A 827 -17.43 13.28 -11.57
C ILE A 827 -16.52 13.15 -10.35
N VAL A 828 -17.03 13.42 -9.15
CA VAL A 828 -16.29 13.23 -7.89
C VAL A 828 -15.99 11.74 -7.67
N ASP A 829 -16.94 10.85 -7.94
CA ASP A 829 -16.74 9.39 -7.92
C ASP A 829 -15.61 8.94 -8.86
N SER A 830 -15.57 9.53 -10.06
CA SER A 830 -14.52 9.25 -11.05
C SER A 830 -13.14 9.73 -10.57
N CYS A 831 -13.06 10.89 -9.93
CA CYS A 831 -11.81 11.41 -9.35
C CYS A 831 -11.33 10.58 -8.15
N LEU A 832 -12.24 10.23 -7.23
CA LEU A 832 -11.94 9.36 -6.08
C LEU A 832 -11.52 7.96 -6.53
N SER A 833 -12.04 7.45 -7.64
CA SER A 833 -11.60 6.20 -8.23
C SER A 833 -10.15 6.23 -8.70
N VAL A 834 -9.67 7.37 -9.20
CA VAL A 834 -8.24 7.56 -9.56
C VAL A 834 -7.36 7.57 -8.32
N VAL A 835 -7.79 8.26 -7.25
CA VAL A 835 -7.06 8.27 -5.96
C VAL A 835 -7.03 6.86 -5.35
N ALA A 836 -8.17 6.15 -5.35
CA ALA A 836 -8.24 4.78 -4.86
C ALA A 836 -7.37 3.82 -5.69
N GLN A 837 -7.30 4.00 -7.01
CA GLN A 837 -6.39 3.21 -7.86
C GLN A 837 -4.92 3.46 -7.50
N THR A 838 -4.55 4.71 -7.23
CA THR A 838 -3.20 5.07 -6.78
C THR A 838 -2.88 4.43 -5.43
N PHE A 839 -3.83 4.44 -4.50
CA PHE A 839 -3.71 3.76 -3.20
C PHE A 839 -3.51 2.24 -3.36
N MET A 840 -4.23 1.61 -4.30
CA MET A 840 -4.05 0.19 -4.63
C MET A 840 -2.67 -0.11 -5.20
N ASP A 841 -2.16 0.76 -6.08
CA ASP A 841 -0.85 0.61 -6.69
C ASP A 841 0.29 0.80 -5.67
N ALA A 842 0.10 1.65 -4.65
CA ALA A 842 1.01 1.80 -3.51
C ALA A 842 1.09 0.54 -2.64
N CYS A 843 0.00 -0.22 -2.53
CA CYS A 843 -0.03 -1.48 -1.75
C CYS A 843 0.55 -2.70 -2.49
N SER A 844 1.06 -2.52 -3.71
CA SER A 844 1.54 -3.60 -4.58
C SER A 844 3.06 -3.82 -4.45
N THR A 845 3.50 -5.08 -4.35
CA THR A 845 4.93 -5.44 -4.36
C THR A 845 5.55 -5.41 -5.76
N SER A 846 4.75 -5.41 -6.82
CA SER A 846 5.27 -5.47 -8.20
C SER A 846 5.86 -4.13 -8.67
N ASP A 847 7.05 -4.18 -9.28
CA ASP A 847 7.63 -3.03 -9.97
C ASP A 847 6.85 -2.70 -11.24
N HIS A 848 6.46 -1.43 -11.34
CA HIS A 848 5.63 -0.95 -12.44
C HIS A 848 6.51 -0.54 -13.63
N ARG A 849 6.38 -1.26 -14.74
CA ARG A 849 6.93 -0.83 -16.02
C ARG A 849 5.96 0.13 -16.69
N LEU A 850 6.24 1.42 -16.58
CA LEU A 850 5.44 2.44 -17.27
C LEU A 850 5.75 2.39 -18.78
N GLY A 851 4.74 2.71 -19.59
CA GLY A 851 4.84 2.73 -21.04
C GLY A 851 3.71 3.56 -21.63
N LYS A 852 3.71 3.73 -22.95
CA LYS A 852 2.69 4.51 -23.67
C LYS A 852 1.26 3.99 -23.46
N ASP A 853 1.12 2.69 -23.23
CA ASP A 853 -0.17 2.02 -23.01
C ASP A 853 -0.56 1.94 -21.52
N SER A 854 0.22 2.58 -20.62
CA SER A 854 -0.12 2.61 -19.20
C SER A 854 -1.35 3.50 -18.95
N PRO A 855 -2.26 3.11 -18.04
CA PRO A 855 -3.40 3.95 -17.68
C PRO A 855 -2.96 5.33 -17.21
N SER A 856 -3.70 6.38 -17.59
CA SER A 856 -3.36 7.75 -17.26
C SER A 856 -3.31 8.04 -15.76
N SER A 857 -4.11 7.34 -14.94
CA SER A 857 -4.01 7.41 -13.48
C SER A 857 -2.62 6.99 -12.96
N LYS A 858 -2.03 5.95 -13.56
CA LYS A 858 -0.69 5.46 -13.18
C LYS A 858 0.41 6.40 -13.65
N LEU A 859 0.27 6.98 -14.83
CA LEU A 859 1.22 7.98 -15.32
C LEU A 859 1.18 9.24 -14.45
N LEU A 860 -0.01 9.67 -14.03
CA LEU A 860 -0.22 10.88 -13.25
C LEU A 860 0.47 10.83 -11.87
N TYR A 861 0.48 9.67 -11.21
CA TYR A 861 1.10 9.45 -9.89
C TYR A 861 2.40 8.62 -9.95
N ALA A 862 3.02 8.50 -11.12
CA ALA A 862 4.19 7.64 -11.33
C ALA A 862 5.37 7.92 -10.38
N LYS A 863 5.58 9.19 -10.02
CA LYS A 863 6.66 9.62 -9.11
C LYS A 863 6.32 9.40 -7.63
N ASP A 864 5.03 9.42 -7.29
CA ASP A 864 4.56 9.36 -5.91
C ASP A 864 4.36 7.91 -5.45
N ILE A 865 3.99 6.99 -6.37
CA ILE A 865 3.77 5.57 -6.06
C ILE A 865 4.97 4.91 -5.34
N PRO A 866 6.24 5.09 -5.77
CA PRO A 866 7.38 4.53 -5.04
C PRO A 866 7.50 5.07 -3.61
N ILE A 867 7.22 6.36 -3.38
CA ILE A 867 7.25 6.97 -2.05
C ILE A 867 6.17 6.34 -1.17
N TYR A 868 4.96 6.17 -1.70
CA TYR A 868 3.88 5.51 -0.95
C TYR A 868 4.16 4.03 -0.69
N LYS A 869 4.83 3.32 -1.59
CA LYS A 869 5.29 1.93 -1.34
C LYS A 869 6.23 1.89 -0.13
N ASP A 870 7.19 2.80 -0.05
CA ASP A 870 8.09 2.90 1.11
C ASP A 870 7.32 3.20 2.41
N TRP A 871 6.18 3.90 2.34
CA TRP A 871 5.33 4.15 3.50
C TRP A 871 4.59 2.88 3.93
N VAL A 872 4.05 2.12 2.97
CA VAL A 872 3.36 0.83 3.23
C VAL A 872 4.32 -0.21 3.81
N GLU A 873 5.52 -0.33 3.25
CA GLU A 873 6.53 -1.27 3.74
C GLU A 873 6.95 -0.93 5.17
N ARG A 874 7.21 0.35 5.46
CA ARG A 874 7.50 0.81 6.83
C ARG A 874 6.32 0.59 7.77
N TYR A 875 5.10 0.88 7.35
CA TYR A 875 3.90 0.66 8.14
C TYR A 875 3.75 -0.81 8.58
N TYR A 876 3.92 -1.77 7.65
CA TYR A 876 3.85 -3.19 8.01
C TYR A 876 5.01 -3.64 8.89
N LEU A 877 6.21 -3.11 8.67
CA LEU A 877 7.39 -3.39 9.48
C LEU A 877 7.21 -2.86 10.91
N ASP A 878 6.72 -1.63 11.06
CA ASP A 878 6.50 -1.00 12.36
C ASP A 878 5.44 -1.77 13.16
N ILE A 879 4.34 -2.18 12.52
CA ILE A 879 3.31 -3.04 13.15
C ILE A 879 3.91 -4.37 13.63
N GLN A 880 4.77 -4.99 12.81
CA GLN A 880 5.41 -6.24 13.19
C GLN A 880 6.30 -6.09 14.43
N HIS A 881 7.00 -4.96 14.59
CA HIS A 881 7.83 -4.68 15.76
C HIS A 881 7.04 -4.25 17.01
N MET A 882 5.75 -3.92 16.89
CA MET A 882 4.91 -3.63 18.05
C MET A 882 4.75 -4.88 18.93
N PRO A 883 4.62 -4.71 20.26
CA PRO A 883 4.38 -5.83 21.17
C PRO A 883 3.11 -6.58 20.77
N ALA A 884 3.15 -7.92 20.88
CA ALA A 884 1.99 -8.77 20.63
C ALA A 884 0.86 -8.43 21.61
N ILE A 885 -0.37 -8.42 21.11
CA ILE A 885 -1.56 -8.14 21.91
C ILE A 885 -1.99 -9.44 22.61
N SER A 886 -2.24 -9.38 23.91
CA SER A 886 -2.76 -10.54 24.63
C SER A 886 -4.21 -10.83 24.23
N ASP A 887 -4.60 -12.11 24.17
CA ASP A 887 -6.00 -12.48 23.91
C ASP A 887 -6.96 -11.88 24.95
N GLN A 888 -6.50 -11.67 26.19
CA GLN A 888 -7.29 -11.03 27.23
C GLN A 888 -7.60 -9.56 26.89
N ASP A 889 -6.60 -8.79 26.46
CA ASP A 889 -6.78 -7.38 26.10
C ASP A 889 -7.65 -7.24 24.85
N MET A 890 -7.46 -8.13 23.87
CA MET A 890 -8.28 -8.16 22.67
C MET A 890 -9.74 -8.50 23.00
N ASN A 891 -9.98 -9.52 23.82
CA ASN A 891 -11.33 -9.89 24.25
C ASN A 891 -12.00 -8.78 25.07
N ALA A 892 -11.25 -8.07 25.91
CA ALA A 892 -11.79 -6.91 26.65
C ALA A 892 -12.26 -5.80 25.70
N MET A 893 -11.49 -5.52 24.64
CA MET A 893 -11.90 -4.55 23.61
C MET A 893 -13.12 -5.03 22.82
N LEU A 894 -13.15 -6.30 22.39
CA LEU A 894 -14.27 -6.89 21.67
C LEU A 894 -15.56 -6.92 22.52
N ALA A 895 -15.44 -7.21 23.82
CA ALA A 895 -16.56 -7.19 24.76
C ALA A 895 -17.17 -5.79 24.88
N GLU A 896 -16.31 -4.76 24.93
CA GLU A 896 -16.75 -3.37 25.00
C GLU A 896 -17.46 -2.93 23.71
N GLU A 897 -16.91 -3.26 22.54
CA GLU A 897 -17.54 -3.01 21.23
C GLU A 897 -18.91 -3.70 21.11
N SER A 898 -19.00 -4.95 21.56
CA SER A 898 -20.26 -5.69 21.61
C SER A 898 -21.28 -5.04 22.54
N ARG A 899 -20.84 -4.55 23.71
CA ARG A 899 -21.72 -3.90 24.69
C ARG A 899 -22.24 -2.57 24.18
N GLN A 900 -21.40 -1.78 23.52
CA GLN A 900 -21.78 -0.47 22.97
C GLN A 900 -22.84 -0.61 21.85
N HIS A 901 -22.75 -1.67 21.04
CA HIS A 901 -23.57 -1.83 19.83
C HIS A 901 -24.57 -3.00 19.88
N ALA A 902 -24.86 -3.55 21.08
CA ALA A 902 -25.73 -4.71 21.25
C ALA A 902 -27.17 -4.52 20.74
N HIS A 903 -27.66 -3.29 20.71
CA HIS A 903 -29.05 -2.95 20.40
C HIS A 903 -29.22 -2.19 19.07
N GLU A 904 -28.18 -2.11 18.26
CA GLU A 904 -28.20 -1.38 16.98
C GLU A 904 -28.99 -2.09 15.87
N TYR A 905 -29.13 -3.43 15.97
CA TYR A 905 -29.73 -4.26 14.92
C TYR A 905 -30.83 -5.17 15.45
N ASN A 906 -31.82 -5.46 14.59
CA ASN A 906 -32.81 -6.50 14.87
C ASN A 906 -32.24 -7.89 14.54
N THR A 907 -31.63 -8.54 15.54
CA THR A 907 -31.02 -9.87 15.39
C THR A 907 -32.02 -10.93 14.91
N ASN A 908 -33.31 -10.79 15.24
CA ASN A 908 -34.32 -11.77 14.85
C ASN A 908 -34.58 -11.76 13.34
N VAL A 909 -34.55 -10.59 12.70
CA VAL A 909 -34.71 -10.48 11.24
C VAL A 909 -33.51 -11.11 10.54
N ALA A 910 -32.29 -10.82 11.01
CA ALA A 910 -31.09 -11.44 10.48
C ALA A 910 -31.08 -12.97 10.64
N LEU A 911 -31.48 -13.47 11.81
CA LEU A 911 -31.63 -14.91 12.06
C LEU A 911 -32.69 -15.57 11.18
N HIS A 912 -33.80 -14.87 10.89
CA HIS A 912 -34.84 -15.37 10.01
C HIS A 912 -34.37 -15.48 8.56
N GLU A 913 -33.63 -14.48 8.07
CA GLU A 913 -33.01 -14.57 6.75
C GLU A 913 -31.95 -15.68 6.70
N LEU A 914 -31.11 -15.84 7.72
CA LEU A 914 -30.17 -16.97 7.81
C LEU A 914 -30.87 -18.34 7.84
N TYR A 915 -31.98 -18.43 8.58
CA TYR A 915 -32.79 -19.64 8.63
C TYR A 915 -33.36 -20.01 7.26
N SER A 916 -33.71 -19.03 6.41
CA SER A 916 -34.14 -19.31 5.04
C SER A 916 -33.07 -20.03 4.21
N TYR A 917 -31.78 -19.73 4.44
CA TYR A 917 -30.67 -20.47 3.84
C TYR A 917 -30.52 -21.87 4.44
N ALA A 918 -30.71 -22.03 5.75
CA ALA A 918 -30.72 -23.35 6.39
C ALA A 918 -31.82 -24.27 5.82
N VAL A 919 -33.03 -23.74 5.62
CA VAL A 919 -34.14 -24.47 4.98
C VAL A 919 -33.82 -24.81 3.52
N LYS A 920 -33.27 -23.85 2.76
CA LYS A 920 -32.95 -24.04 1.33
C LYS A 920 -31.92 -25.14 1.08
N TYR A 921 -30.97 -25.33 2.00
CA TYR A 921 -29.89 -26.31 1.89
C TYR A 921 -29.99 -27.41 2.96
N ASN A 922 -31.19 -27.69 3.46
CA ASN A 922 -31.43 -28.56 4.61
C ASN A 922 -30.85 -29.97 4.42
N ASP A 923 -31.12 -30.63 3.28
CA ASP A 923 -30.68 -32.01 3.05
C ASP A 923 -29.16 -32.18 3.17
N GLN A 924 -28.41 -31.24 2.58
CA GLN A 924 -26.94 -31.22 2.59
C GLN A 924 -26.40 -30.90 3.99
N LEU A 925 -27.08 -29.97 4.69
CA LEU A 925 -26.72 -29.58 6.05
C LEU A 925 -26.94 -30.73 7.02
N MET A 926 -28.08 -31.42 6.94
CA MET A 926 -28.39 -32.59 7.77
C MET A 926 -27.38 -33.71 7.54
N GLN A 927 -27.05 -34.02 6.28
CA GLN A 927 -26.00 -35.00 5.97
C GLN A 927 -24.66 -34.61 6.61
N THR A 928 -24.23 -33.36 6.44
CA THR A 928 -22.95 -32.88 7.01
C THR A 928 -22.95 -32.95 8.54
N LEU A 929 -24.08 -32.63 9.18
CA LEU A 929 -24.24 -32.69 10.63
C LEU A 929 -24.26 -34.12 11.17
N GLU A 930 -24.70 -35.10 10.38
CA GLU A 930 -24.69 -36.51 10.75
C GLU A 930 -23.31 -37.16 10.53
N GLU A 931 -22.54 -36.69 9.56
CA GLU A 931 -21.19 -37.17 9.29
C GLU A 931 -20.17 -36.70 10.35
N ASP A 932 -20.33 -35.48 10.89
CA ASP A 932 -19.40 -34.90 11.86
C ASP A 932 -19.57 -35.47 13.30
N GLU A 933 -18.46 -35.89 13.92
CA GLU A 933 -18.44 -36.54 15.23
C GLU A 933 -18.86 -35.59 16.37
N PHE A 934 -18.41 -34.34 16.34
CA PHE A 934 -18.73 -33.33 17.36
C PHE A 934 -20.19 -32.90 17.27
N SER A 935 -20.74 -32.82 16.05
CA SER A 935 -22.14 -32.56 15.79
C SER A 935 -23.04 -33.68 16.34
N ARG A 936 -22.71 -34.94 16.07
CA ARG A 936 -23.42 -36.10 16.63
C ARG A 936 -23.41 -36.10 18.16
N LYS A 937 -22.26 -35.82 18.78
CA LYS A 937 -22.13 -35.74 20.24
C LYS A 937 -23.02 -34.66 20.85
N ASN A 938 -23.19 -33.54 20.16
CA ASN A 938 -24.04 -32.42 20.59
C ASN A 938 -25.50 -32.50 20.12
N LYS A 939 -25.87 -33.56 19.39
CA LYS A 939 -27.19 -33.80 18.80
C LYS A 939 -27.69 -32.61 17.96
N LEU A 940 -26.81 -32.03 17.14
CA LEU A 940 -27.12 -30.79 16.41
C LEU A 940 -28.15 -31.01 15.29
N SER A 941 -28.11 -32.14 14.59
CA SER A 941 -29.10 -32.50 13.56
C SER A 941 -30.52 -32.54 14.12
N TRP A 942 -30.72 -33.25 15.23
CA TRP A 942 -32.00 -33.31 15.93
C TRP A 942 -32.49 -31.93 16.42
N LYS A 943 -31.59 -31.08 16.91
CA LYS A 943 -31.94 -29.72 17.34
C LYS A 943 -32.36 -28.83 16.16
N LEU A 944 -31.74 -28.99 15.00
CA LEU A 944 -32.13 -28.26 13.78
C LEU A 944 -33.51 -28.71 13.31
N GLU A 945 -33.80 -30.01 13.33
CA GLU A 945 -35.13 -30.54 13.01
C GLU A 945 -36.21 -30.05 13.99
N GLN A 946 -35.88 -29.98 15.28
CA GLN A 946 -36.76 -29.37 16.28
C GLN A 946 -37.04 -27.89 15.98
N VAL A 947 -36.04 -27.13 15.54
CA VAL A 947 -36.23 -25.74 15.08
C VAL A 947 -37.20 -25.71 13.91
N HIS A 948 -37.03 -26.59 12.91
CA HIS A 948 -37.94 -26.65 11.75
C HIS A 948 -39.39 -26.91 12.17
N GLN A 949 -39.64 -27.89 13.05
CA GLN A 949 -40.98 -28.21 13.55
C GLN A 949 -41.63 -27.06 14.32
N ILE A 950 -40.86 -26.33 15.13
CA ILE A 950 -41.35 -25.16 15.87
C ILE A 950 -41.68 -24.02 14.90
N MET A 951 -40.84 -23.80 13.88
CA MET A 951 -41.00 -22.72 12.90
C MET A 951 -42.18 -22.95 11.94
N THR A 952 -42.54 -24.21 11.65
CA THR A 952 -43.71 -24.58 10.83
C THR A 952 -45.02 -24.63 11.63
N GLY A 953 -44.95 -24.61 12.96
CA GLY A 953 -46.12 -24.73 13.84
C GLY A 953 -46.63 -26.17 13.99
N GLU A 954 -45.83 -27.16 13.62
CA GLU A 954 -46.13 -28.59 13.79
C GLU A 954 -45.82 -29.10 15.21
N SER A 955 -45.25 -28.25 16.05
CA SER A 955 -45.01 -28.53 17.46
C SER A 955 -46.28 -28.33 18.32
N ASP A 956 -47.27 -29.19 18.15
CA ASP A 956 -48.24 -29.55 19.20
C ASP A 956 -48.59 -31.04 19.04
N PRO A 957 -48.40 -31.88 20.08
CA PRO A 957 -49.43 -32.82 20.49
C PRO A 957 -50.56 -32.14 21.25
#